data_AF-A0A423VRQ9-F1
#
_entry.id   AF-A0A423VRQ9-F1
#
_cell.length_a   1.000
_cell.length_b   1.000
_cell.length_c   1.000
_cell.angle_alpha   90.00
_cell.angle_beta   90.00
_cell.angle_gamma   90.00
#
_symmetry.space_group_name_H-M   'P 1'
#
loop_
_entity.id
_entity.type
_entity.pdbx_description
1 polymer ?
#
loop_
_entity_poly.entity_id
_entity_poly.type
_entity_poly.pdbx_seq_one_letter_code
_entity_poly.pdbx_strand_id
1 'polypeptide(L)'
;MAAATAGGGLKRNFAAMATGWVRWSDRQHRGTLSIPTGSVVLERYGMVLFLGKPGSLTSNLTTAYRSAPGSPRPSPDFSSTRLFDPDASIVLTGMRGAGKSTLAVIASSAMKRKVVDAERVFQEATGLPGPMYKKTHGLADYHSRQTEILQKIFPRFQKETIIVCSWMERNVQAILRDVSHTNPIIYVVRDTKAIKEYLKVPDDARLTEILDASGLVFRRCSHFEFFNVSEELMKKNKTESVDGFVTELDQRSPAPYLTLKRAERHFLKFLSLILPRGTIPFIESAFPLASIPTEDRQFTYAVSIPLSVLLATHVDIETIETGADAIEVVVDDLTHPSSSKGSHGHLSPEHAGEISRVLGDLRRNTVIPILYHVVLPGSALHDEEWRSLYLAYLQHGLHLAVEYMTVDLRLEDGYISNLAKGRTKLIANLQITRNPAPSWGAQIWTSSYRKAQKLGCDLVRLTRPASHYPENFEVGQLLARVDDLGEPKLPLIAYNTGRKGRNSSCLNHVLTSVLPAGSTATNAGHDIDELYPQPSLTASQATEGLYSSFVYDPMKLYVIGGHVSYSLSPSMHNAALKACGIPHYYRPHNTESIRSLQELVMDPYFAGASISLPFKVEIISITHSLSRHARAIGAVNTLIPIRSLNEDGTVPEDARLFQCRNRAGPIKALYGENTDWIGIRACIRRGLSPANAVRSNTSGLVIGAGGMARAAVYAMLQLGVKNICILNRTLANAEKLVAHFTRLLTRNDLPFFSPDVDVETCFHILKSRGDSWPEGWRQPTMIVSAVPSHGIGDTPAPDFTLPPQWLGSPTGGVIVEFTQKVLHTPLLDQSHREAHRGWVTMDGLDLLPEQGFAQFELFTGRRAPRRFMRREVFRAYTDEQGRSNLAHLRPRLENIVEHEP
;
A
#
# COMPACT_ATOMS: atom_id res chain seq x y z
N MET A 1 -53.30 23.53 -3.00
CA MET A 1 -52.88 24.17 -1.75
C MET A 1 -52.09 23.18 -0.93
N ALA A 2 -50.85 23.56 -0.63
CA ALA A 2 -49.99 23.22 0.50
C ALA A 2 -50.06 21.84 1.22
N ALA A 3 -48.86 21.23 1.23
CA ALA A 3 -48.11 20.76 2.41
C ALA A 3 -48.19 19.28 2.89
N ALA A 4 -47.04 18.63 2.70
CA ALA A 4 -46.26 17.87 3.67
C ALA A 4 -46.76 16.50 4.19
N THR A 5 -46.01 15.44 3.87
CA THR A 5 -45.49 14.48 4.88
C THR A 5 -44.37 13.60 4.31
N ALA A 6 -43.16 13.89 4.82
CA ALA A 6 -42.08 12.99 5.21
C ALA A 6 -41.65 11.81 4.31
N GLY A 7 -40.53 12.00 3.61
CA GLY A 7 -39.66 10.94 3.13
C GLY A 7 -38.91 10.24 4.28
N GLY A 8 -39.35 9.03 4.62
CA GLY A 8 -38.61 8.10 5.48
C GLY A 8 -37.69 7.21 4.66
N GLY A 9 -36.44 7.64 4.47
CA GLY A 9 -35.40 6.79 3.88
C GLY A 9 -35.01 5.65 4.83
N LEU A 10 -35.35 4.42 4.46
CA LEU A 10 -34.93 3.20 5.15
C LEU A 10 -33.39 3.15 5.29
N LYS A 11 -32.89 3.29 6.53
CA LYS A 11 -31.52 2.87 6.88
C LYS A 11 -31.43 1.35 6.76
N ARG A 12 -30.97 0.84 5.62
CA ARG A 12 -30.56 -0.56 5.50
C ARG A 12 -29.29 -0.77 6.33
N ASN A 13 -29.39 -1.59 7.38
CA ASN A 13 -28.24 -2.10 8.12
C ASN A 13 -27.33 -2.89 7.16
N PHE A 14 -26.05 -2.50 7.07
CA PHE A 14 -24.99 -3.24 6.38
C PHE A 14 -24.87 -4.71 6.85
N ALA A 15 -25.45 -5.06 8.01
CA ALA A 15 -25.52 -6.41 8.55
C ALA A 15 -26.24 -7.43 7.63
N ALA A 16 -27.13 -6.99 6.74
CA ALA A 16 -27.88 -7.88 5.86
C ALA A 16 -27.08 -8.39 4.63
N MET A 17 -25.87 -7.84 4.37
CA MET A 17 -25.10 -8.16 3.16
C MET A 17 -23.95 -9.16 3.39
N ALA A 18 -23.70 -9.59 4.64
CA ALA A 18 -22.58 -10.46 4.97
C ALA A 18 -23.04 -11.90 5.26
N THR A 19 -22.72 -12.81 4.34
CA THR A 19 -22.95 -14.27 4.50
C THR A 19 -21.87 -14.97 5.36
N GLY A 20 -21.11 -14.24 6.19
CA GLY A 20 -19.90 -14.73 6.87
C GLY A 20 -19.88 -14.61 8.40
N TRP A 21 -20.98 -14.24 9.04
CA TRP A 21 -21.08 -14.17 10.50
C TRP A 21 -21.27 -15.57 11.09
N VAL A 22 -20.41 -15.95 12.05
CA VAL A 22 -20.60 -17.21 12.79
C VAL A 22 -21.81 -17.06 13.72
N ARG A 23 -22.76 -18.01 13.64
CA ARG A 23 -23.82 -18.18 14.66
C ARG A 23 -23.30 -19.13 15.73
N TRP A 24 -23.38 -18.74 17.01
CA TRP A 24 -23.09 -19.63 18.12
C TRP A 24 -24.22 -20.65 18.28
N SER A 25 -23.91 -21.94 18.27
CA SER A 25 -24.86 -22.99 18.65
C SER A 25 -24.14 -24.02 19.53
N ASP A 26 -24.69 -24.27 20.72
CA ASP A 26 -24.21 -25.24 21.71
C ASP A 26 -24.80 -26.65 21.48
N ARG A 27 -24.90 -27.11 20.23
CA ARG A 27 -25.37 -28.48 19.97
C ARG A 27 -24.20 -29.46 20.02
N GLN A 28 -23.97 -30.02 21.22
CA GLN A 28 -23.31 -31.31 21.38
C GLN A 28 -24.03 -32.36 20.52
N HIS A 29 -23.31 -32.96 19.56
CA HIS A 29 -23.76 -34.23 18.98
C HIS A 29 -23.60 -35.33 20.04
N ARG A 30 -24.72 -35.69 20.69
CA ARG A 30 -24.90 -37.04 21.23
C ARG A 30 -25.04 -37.98 20.02
N GLY A 31 -23.93 -38.56 19.59
CA GLY A 31 -23.90 -39.71 18.69
C GLY A 31 -23.40 -40.92 19.47
N THR A 32 -24.34 -41.77 19.88
CA THR A 32 -24.06 -43.12 20.37
C THR A 32 -23.39 -43.93 19.28
N LEU A 33 -22.11 -44.28 19.46
CA LEU A 33 -21.40 -45.27 18.66
C LEU A 33 -21.24 -46.55 19.49
N SER A 34 -21.95 -47.59 19.05
CA SER A 34 -21.83 -48.96 19.51
C SER A 34 -20.45 -49.52 19.15
N ILE A 35 -19.81 -50.15 20.13
CA ILE A 35 -18.57 -50.92 19.98
C ILE A 35 -18.91 -52.31 19.45
N PRO A 36 -18.20 -52.82 18.43
CA PRO A 36 -18.00 -54.25 18.26
C PRO A 36 -16.58 -54.64 18.70
N THR A 37 -16.55 -55.59 19.62
CA THR A 37 -15.44 -56.41 20.10
C THR A 37 -14.71 -57.18 18.98
N GLY A 38 -13.38 -57.34 19.07
CA GLY A 38 -12.65 -58.37 18.30
C GLY A 38 -11.11 -58.28 18.24
N SER A 39 -10.44 -58.95 19.18
CA SER A 39 -9.17 -59.71 19.09
C SER A 39 -7.93 -59.23 18.29
N VAL A 40 -6.88 -58.89 19.06
CA VAL A 40 -5.46 -59.34 19.07
C VAL A 40 -4.93 -60.19 17.89
N VAL A 41 -3.77 -59.81 17.29
CA VAL A 41 -2.55 -60.63 17.05
C VAL A 41 -1.28 -59.73 16.95
N LEU A 42 -0.18 -60.20 17.53
CA LEU A 42 1.20 -59.66 17.62
C LEU A 42 2.07 -59.87 16.36
N GLU A 43 3.11 -59.03 16.17
CA GLU A 43 4.52 -59.41 15.80
C GLU A 43 5.44 -58.15 15.79
N ARG A 44 6.36 -57.93 16.76
CA ARG A 44 7.86 -58.10 16.77
C ARG A 44 8.56 -57.72 15.45
N TYR A 45 9.62 -56.90 15.35
CA TYR A 45 10.94 -56.72 16.03
C TYR A 45 11.40 -55.24 15.81
N GLY A 46 12.37 -54.60 16.47
CA GLY A 46 13.45 -55.02 17.37
C GLY A 46 14.22 -53.79 17.88
N MET A 47 14.96 -54.01 18.96
CA MET A 47 15.61 -53.04 19.84
C MET A 47 17.13 -52.96 19.55
N VAL A 48 17.76 -51.80 19.68
CA VAL A 48 19.18 -51.69 20.10
C VAL A 48 19.33 -50.52 21.08
N LEU A 49 20.00 -50.81 22.20
CA LEU A 49 20.24 -50.02 23.41
C LEU A 49 21.76 -49.93 23.61
N PHE A 50 22.28 -48.88 24.24
CA PHE A 50 23.38 -48.85 25.25
C PHE A 50 23.46 -47.39 25.78
N LEU A 51 23.01 -47.07 27.01
CA LEU A 51 23.72 -47.04 28.32
C LEU A 51 24.91 -46.04 28.37
N GLY A 52 25.10 -45.10 29.32
CA GLY A 52 24.38 -44.70 30.53
C GLY A 52 25.31 -43.93 31.54
N LYS A 53 24.70 -43.15 32.46
CA LYS A 53 25.11 -42.72 33.84
C LYS A 53 25.79 -41.33 34.13
N PRO A 54 25.76 -40.77 35.39
CA PRO A 54 24.59 -40.09 36.03
C PRO A 54 24.93 -38.90 37.00
N GLY A 55 23.89 -38.29 37.62
CA GLY A 55 23.95 -37.50 38.87
C GLY A 55 23.58 -36.01 38.68
N SER A 56 22.81 -35.31 39.51
CA SER A 56 22.22 -35.53 40.84
C SER A 56 21.04 -34.56 41.01
N LEU A 57 19.97 -35.04 41.64
CA LEU A 57 18.83 -34.27 42.13
C LEU A 57 19.20 -33.47 43.38
N THR A 58 18.69 -32.24 43.51
CA THR A 58 18.12 -31.73 44.77
C THR A 58 17.11 -30.62 44.50
N SER A 59 15.87 -30.90 44.89
CA SER A 59 14.81 -29.93 45.17
C SER A 59 15.21 -29.01 46.33
N ASN A 60 14.77 -27.75 46.32
CA ASN A 60 14.30 -27.09 47.54
C ASN A 60 13.38 -25.90 47.24
N LEU A 61 12.23 -25.95 47.91
CA LEU A 61 11.30 -24.85 48.11
C LEU A 61 11.98 -23.72 48.90
N THR A 62 11.84 -22.48 48.46
CA THR A 62 12.01 -21.30 49.33
C THR A 62 11.00 -20.22 48.99
N THR A 63 9.93 -20.21 49.80
CA THR A 63 9.44 -19.09 50.60
C THR A 63 9.42 -17.70 49.98
N ALA A 64 8.20 -17.19 49.82
CA ALA A 64 7.86 -15.81 49.52
C ALA A 64 8.49 -14.81 50.51
N TYR A 65 9.30 -13.89 50.00
CA TYR A 65 9.65 -12.65 50.70
C TYR A 65 8.73 -11.52 50.22
N ARG A 66 8.00 -10.93 51.18
CA ARG A 66 7.30 -9.65 51.03
C ARG A 66 8.34 -8.54 50.90
N SER A 67 8.36 -7.84 49.77
CA SER A 67 9.07 -6.57 49.60
C SER A 67 8.09 -5.38 49.72
N ALA A 68 8.55 -4.35 50.43
CA ALA A 68 7.84 -3.14 50.85
C ALA A 68 7.25 -2.28 49.69
N PRO A 69 6.26 -1.40 49.98
CA PRO A 69 5.65 -0.53 48.98
C PRO A 69 6.58 0.67 48.70
N GLY A 70 7.14 0.78 47.48
CA GLY A 70 7.91 1.97 47.11
C GLY A 70 8.97 1.86 46.01
N SER A 71 8.99 0.81 45.18
CA SER A 71 9.86 0.77 43.99
C SER A 71 9.03 0.85 42.70
N PRO A 72 9.52 1.55 41.65
CA PRO A 72 8.85 1.56 40.36
C PRO A 72 8.85 0.13 39.82
N ARG A 73 7.66 -0.38 39.53
CA ARG A 73 7.51 -1.72 38.94
C ARG A 73 8.17 -1.70 37.55
N PRO A 74 8.98 -2.72 37.19
CA PRO A 74 9.38 -2.91 35.81
C PRO A 74 8.12 -3.07 34.95
N SER A 75 8.13 -2.42 33.79
CA SER A 75 7.15 -2.60 32.71
C SER A 75 6.97 -4.10 32.40
N PRO A 76 5.75 -4.55 32.07
CA PRO A 76 5.50 -5.96 31.81
C PRO A 76 6.25 -6.43 30.56
N ASP A 77 6.99 -7.54 30.71
CA ASP A 77 7.60 -8.32 29.64
C ASP A 77 6.54 -8.76 28.62
N PHE A 78 6.48 -8.08 27.47
CA PHE A 78 5.98 -8.71 26.25
C PHE A 78 7.10 -9.64 25.75
N SER A 79 6.81 -10.93 25.59
CA SER A 79 7.77 -11.84 24.97
C SER A 79 7.97 -11.45 23.49
N SER A 80 9.04 -10.68 23.25
CA SER A 80 9.93 -10.53 22.09
C SER A 80 9.49 -10.76 20.62
N THR A 81 8.36 -11.39 20.27
CA THR A 81 8.04 -11.72 18.86
C THR A 81 6.79 -11.02 18.31
N ARG A 82 7.00 -10.05 17.42
CA ARG A 82 5.94 -9.41 16.60
C ARG A 82 5.76 -10.09 15.22
N LEU A 83 6.06 -11.38 15.14
CA LEU A 83 5.91 -12.19 13.94
C LEU A 83 4.82 -13.22 14.21
N PHE A 84 3.86 -13.31 13.31
CA PHE A 84 2.66 -14.12 13.48
C PHE A 84 2.53 -15.12 12.33
N ASP A 85 1.92 -16.27 12.61
CA ASP A 85 1.63 -17.27 11.58
C ASP A 85 0.70 -16.68 10.49
N PRO A 86 0.83 -17.11 9.22
CA PRO A 86 -0.03 -16.62 8.15
C PRO A 86 -1.51 -16.86 8.44
N ASP A 87 -1.88 -17.94 9.14
CA ASP A 87 -3.26 -18.28 9.47
C ASP A 87 -3.72 -17.71 10.83
N ALA A 88 -2.86 -17.01 11.59
CA ALA A 88 -3.22 -16.46 12.90
C ALA A 88 -4.42 -15.50 12.81
N SER A 89 -5.40 -15.68 13.69
CA SER A 89 -6.55 -14.77 13.82
C SER A 89 -6.13 -13.36 14.23
N ILE A 90 -6.86 -12.36 13.75
CA ILE A 90 -6.58 -10.94 14.03
C ILE A 90 -7.61 -10.42 15.04
N VAL A 91 -7.16 -9.75 16.09
CA VAL A 91 -8.04 -9.13 17.09
C VAL A 91 -8.09 -7.62 16.87
N LEU A 92 -9.29 -7.08 16.62
CA LEU A 92 -9.55 -5.65 16.55
C LEU A 92 -10.14 -5.17 17.88
N THR A 93 -9.40 -4.30 18.56
CA THR A 93 -9.80 -3.68 19.83
C THR A 93 -9.91 -2.16 19.76
N GLY A 94 -10.47 -1.53 20.78
CA GLY A 94 -10.67 -0.08 20.85
C GLY A 94 -12.11 0.35 21.12
N MET A 95 -12.34 1.66 21.13
CA MET A 95 -13.63 2.24 21.51
C MET A 95 -14.78 1.93 20.53
N ARG A 96 -16.02 1.89 21.04
CA ARG A 96 -17.21 1.83 20.18
C ARG A 96 -17.27 3.10 19.33
N GLY A 97 -17.61 2.96 18.03
CA GLY A 97 -17.57 4.06 17.06
C GLY A 97 -16.27 4.22 16.27
N ALA A 98 -15.17 3.57 16.70
CA ALA A 98 -13.87 3.63 16.01
C ALA A 98 -13.84 2.96 14.62
N GLY A 99 -14.90 2.23 14.22
CA GLY A 99 -15.00 1.59 12.89
C GLY A 99 -14.56 0.13 12.81
N LYS A 100 -14.29 -0.52 13.95
CA LYS A 100 -13.81 -1.91 14.03
C LYS A 100 -14.62 -2.92 13.22
N SER A 101 -15.95 -2.89 13.31
CA SER A 101 -16.82 -3.83 12.58
C SER A 101 -16.70 -3.65 11.06
N THR A 102 -16.55 -2.41 10.57
CA THR A 102 -16.33 -2.13 9.15
C THR A 102 -14.98 -2.66 8.69
N LEU A 103 -13.92 -2.39 9.46
CA LEU A 103 -12.57 -2.91 9.17
C LEU A 103 -12.52 -4.45 9.21
N ALA A 104 -13.29 -5.08 10.11
CA ALA A 104 -13.41 -6.53 10.16
C ALA A 104 -14.05 -7.11 8.89
N VAL A 105 -15.07 -6.46 8.34
CA VAL A 105 -15.69 -6.87 7.06
C VAL A 105 -14.71 -6.69 5.90
N ILE A 106 -13.95 -5.59 5.88
CA ILE A 106 -12.91 -5.36 4.88
C ILE A 106 -11.86 -6.48 4.91
N ALA A 107 -11.28 -6.78 6.08
CA ALA A 107 -10.29 -7.85 6.23
C ALA A 107 -10.88 -9.23 5.91
N SER A 108 -12.09 -9.52 6.38
CA SER A 108 -12.81 -10.77 6.08
C SER A 108 -12.98 -10.97 4.57
N SER A 109 -13.42 -9.94 3.85
CA SER A 109 -13.60 -10.01 2.40
C SER A 109 -12.27 -10.19 1.66
N ALA A 110 -11.22 -9.51 2.09
CA ALA A 110 -9.92 -9.56 1.42
C ALA A 110 -9.16 -10.89 1.66
N MET A 111 -9.30 -11.46 2.85
CA MET A 111 -8.53 -12.64 3.30
C MET A 111 -9.37 -13.93 3.32
N LYS A 112 -10.65 -13.86 2.92
CA LYS A 112 -11.64 -14.96 3.01
C LYS A 112 -11.79 -15.54 4.43
N ARG A 113 -11.69 -14.70 5.47
CA ARG A 113 -11.77 -15.09 6.90
C ARG A 113 -13.15 -14.85 7.50
N LYS A 114 -13.53 -15.63 8.51
CA LYS A 114 -14.80 -15.43 9.24
C LYS A 114 -14.68 -14.30 10.27
N VAL A 115 -15.78 -13.56 10.50
CA VAL A 115 -15.83 -12.53 11.55
C VAL A 115 -16.53 -13.07 12.80
N VAL A 116 -15.90 -12.86 13.96
CA VAL A 116 -16.44 -13.18 15.28
C VAL A 116 -16.53 -11.88 16.09
N ASP A 117 -17.74 -11.45 16.41
CA ASP A 117 -17.97 -10.25 17.24
C ASP A 117 -18.32 -10.69 18.66
N ALA A 118 -17.46 -10.31 19.61
CA ALA A 118 -17.59 -10.72 21.00
C ALA A 118 -18.91 -10.24 21.64
N GLU A 119 -19.44 -9.08 21.24
CA GLU A 119 -20.73 -8.57 21.74
C GLU A 119 -21.90 -9.41 21.20
N ARG A 120 -21.80 -9.86 19.95
CA ARG A 120 -22.79 -10.76 19.36
C ARG A 120 -22.78 -12.13 20.04
N VAL A 121 -21.59 -12.70 20.25
CA VAL A 121 -21.45 -13.98 20.99
C VAL A 121 -21.97 -13.83 22.42
N PHE A 122 -21.73 -12.68 23.06
CA PHE A 122 -22.30 -12.38 24.38
C PHE A 122 -23.83 -12.39 24.36
N GLN A 123 -24.45 -11.71 23.39
CA GLN A 123 -25.90 -11.69 23.26
C GLN A 123 -26.47 -13.09 22.98
N GLU A 124 -25.82 -13.88 22.11
CA GLU A 124 -26.24 -15.25 21.80
C GLU A 124 -26.10 -16.17 23.03
N ALA A 125 -25.06 -15.99 23.85
CA ALA A 125 -24.78 -16.81 25.04
C ALA A 125 -25.58 -16.39 26.31
N THR A 126 -26.15 -15.19 26.35
CA THR A 126 -26.90 -14.67 27.52
C THR A 126 -28.37 -14.39 27.21
N GLY A 127 -28.76 -14.39 25.94
CA GLY A 127 -30.08 -13.97 25.48
C GLY A 127 -30.33 -12.46 25.53
N LEU A 128 -29.41 -11.66 26.11
CA LEU A 128 -29.57 -10.23 26.32
C LEU A 128 -28.39 -9.43 25.73
N PRO A 129 -28.63 -8.27 25.10
CA PRO A 129 -27.56 -7.34 24.77
C PRO A 129 -26.79 -6.88 26.01
N GLY A 130 -25.48 -6.61 25.90
CA GLY A 130 -24.61 -6.25 27.02
C GLY A 130 -25.13 -5.13 27.94
N PRO A 131 -25.61 -3.98 27.41
CA PRO A 131 -26.16 -2.91 28.25
C PRO A 131 -27.39 -3.34 29.07
N MET A 132 -28.24 -4.20 28.50
CA MET A 132 -29.42 -4.74 29.19
C MET A 132 -29.01 -5.75 30.26
N TYR A 133 -28.09 -6.66 29.92
CA TYR A 133 -27.56 -7.62 30.88
C TYR A 133 -26.92 -6.93 32.08
N LYS A 134 -26.08 -5.92 31.84
CA LYS A 134 -25.45 -5.11 32.91
C LYS A 134 -26.48 -4.40 33.79
N LYS A 135 -27.59 -3.92 33.23
CA LYS A 135 -28.67 -3.28 33.99
C LYS A 135 -29.41 -4.30 34.88
N THR A 136 -29.62 -5.52 34.39
CA THR A 136 -30.37 -6.57 35.09
C THR A 136 -29.53 -7.30 36.15
N HIS A 137 -28.28 -7.61 35.84
CA HIS A 137 -27.40 -8.46 36.67
C HIS A 137 -26.27 -7.70 37.36
N GLY A 138 -26.13 -6.40 37.10
CA GLY A 138 -25.07 -5.56 37.66
C GLY A 138 -23.73 -5.65 36.91
N LEU A 139 -22.79 -4.83 37.33
CA LEU A 139 -21.49 -4.66 36.66
C LEU A 139 -20.56 -5.87 36.85
N ALA A 140 -20.52 -6.44 38.06
CA ALA A 140 -19.61 -7.54 38.40
C ALA A 140 -19.93 -8.80 37.58
N ASP A 141 -21.21 -9.19 37.52
CA ASP A 141 -21.65 -10.35 36.73
C ASP A 141 -21.45 -10.13 35.23
N TYR A 142 -21.69 -8.90 34.74
CA TYR A 142 -21.40 -8.55 33.35
C TYR A 142 -19.92 -8.75 33.01
N HIS A 143 -19.01 -8.28 33.85
CA HIS A 143 -17.56 -8.44 33.68
C HIS A 143 -17.11 -9.90 33.78
N SER A 144 -17.65 -10.65 34.74
CA SER A 144 -17.39 -12.08 34.88
C SER A 144 -17.81 -12.84 33.62
N ARG A 145 -19.01 -12.55 33.10
CA ARG A 145 -19.53 -13.17 31.88
C ARG A 145 -18.74 -12.80 30.63
N GLN A 146 -18.27 -11.56 30.50
CA GLN A 146 -17.36 -11.15 29.43
C GLN A 146 -16.07 -11.98 29.43
N THR A 147 -15.47 -12.17 30.61
CA THR A 147 -14.25 -12.96 30.80
C THR A 147 -14.46 -14.40 30.36
N GLU A 148 -15.54 -15.04 30.83
CA GLU A 148 -15.90 -16.42 30.46
C GLU A 148 -16.08 -16.58 28.94
N ILE A 149 -16.72 -15.61 28.29
CA ILE A 149 -16.93 -15.65 26.83
C ILE A 149 -15.61 -15.53 26.08
N LEU A 150 -14.70 -14.64 26.48
CA LEU A 150 -13.38 -14.56 25.84
C LEU A 150 -12.56 -15.83 26.02
N GLN A 151 -12.61 -16.45 27.21
CA GLN A 151 -11.98 -17.74 27.47
C GLN A 151 -12.52 -18.87 26.56
N LYS A 152 -13.74 -18.73 26.04
CA LYS A 152 -14.33 -19.66 25.05
C LYS A 152 -14.01 -19.28 23.61
N ILE A 153 -13.97 -17.98 23.30
CA ILE A 153 -13.71 -17.48 21.94
C ILE A 153 -12.28 -17.79 21.51
N PHE A 154 -11.29 -17.43 22.32
CA PHE A 154 -9.90 -17.48 21.86
C PHE A 154 -9.39 -18.88 21.55
N PRO A 155 -9.57 -19.91 22.41
CA PRO A 155 -9.14 -21.28 22.08
C PRO A 155 -9.84 -21.85 20.84
N ARG A 156 -11.09 -21.46 20.58
CA ARG A 156 -11.87 -21.95 19.43
C ARG A 156 -11.54 -21.27 18.11
N PHE A 157 -11.11 -20.01 18.15
CA PHE A 157 -10.92 -19.16 16.98
C PHE A 157 -9.50 -18.60 16.88
N GLN A 158 -8.48 -19.41 17.21
CA GLN A 158 -7.07 -19.00 17.13
C GLN A 158 -6.58 -18.75 15.70
N LYS A 159 -7.20 -19.38 14.70
CA LYS A 159 -6.81 -19.34 13.29
C LYS A 159 -7.97 -18.93 12.37
N GLU A 160 -7.62 -18.31 11.24
CA GLU A 160 -8.50 -17.96 10.11
C GLU A 160 -9.74 -17.10 10.44
N THR A 161 -9.69 -16.33 11.53
CA THR A 161 -10.79 -15.42 11.90
C THR A 161 -10.34 -13.98 12.14
N ILE A 162 -11.31 -13.07 12.11
CA ILE A 162 -11.18 -11.69 12.55
C ILE A 162 -12.10 -11.53 13.77
N ILE A 163 -11.52 -11.24 14.93
CA ILE A 163 -12.22 -11.12 16.20
C ILE A 163 -12.39 -9.64 16.54
N VAL A 164 -13.61 -9.18 16.80
CA VAL A 164 -13.90 -7.82 17.24
C VAL A 164 -14.22 -7.84 18.74
N CYS A 165 -13.41 -7.14 19.54
CA CYS A 165 -13.59 -7.04 20.99
C CYS A 165 -13.48 -5.58 21.45
N SER A 166 -14.45 -5.06 22.20
CA SER A 166 -14.41 -3.67 22.71
C SER A 166 -14.28 -3.62 24.24
N TRP A 167 -13.90 -4.72 24.87
CA TRP A 167 -13.93 -4.88 26.32
C TRP A 167 -12.54 -4.57 26.92
N MET A 168 -12.52 -4.01 28.13
CA MET A 168 -11.31 -3.42 28.75
C MET A 168 -11.13 -3.76 30.23
N GLU A 169 -11.91 -4.70 30.76
CA GLU A 169 -11.84 -5.10 32.17
C GLU A 169 -10.49 -5.80 32.49
N ARG A 170 -10.03 -5.80 33.75
CA ARG A 170 -8.69 -6.29 34.13
C ARG A 170 -8.43 -7.76 33.72
N ASN A 171 -9.39 -8.66 33.88
CA ASN A 171 -9.25 -10.05 33.46
C ASN A 171 -9.27 -10.17 31.94
N VAL A 172 -10.08 -9.36 31.25
CA VAL A 172 -10.03 -9.23 29.80
C VAL A 172 -8.65 -8.78 29.32
N GLN A 173 -8.04 -7.79 29.98
CA GLN A 173 -6.69 -7.33 29.67
C GLN A 173 -5.63 -8.42 29.88
N ALA A 174 -5.79 -9.30 30.88
CA ALA A 174 -4.91 -10.44 31.07
C ALA A 174 -5.04 -11.43 29.90
N ILE A 175 -6.26 -11.78 29.51
CA ILE A 175 -6.51 -12.68 28.37
C ILE A 175 -5.96 -12.08 27.06
N LEU A 176 -6.16 -10.78 26.82
CA LEU A 176 -5.62 -10.13 25.63
C LEU A 176 -4.08 -10.17 25.62
N ARG A 177 -3.42 -10.00 26.78
CA ARG A 177 -1.97 -10.17 26.88
C ARG A 177 -1.53 -11.61 26.57
N ASP A 178 -2.25 -12.61 27.07
CA ASP A 178 -1.94 -14.02 26.76
C ASP A 178 -2.09 -14.32 25.26
N VAL A 179 -3.16 -13.82 24.64
CA VAL A 179 -3.43 -13.96 23.20
C VAL A 179 -2.40 -13.22 22.35
N SER A 180 -1.80 -12.16 22.90
CA SER A 180 -0.82 -11.35 22.18
C SER A 180 0.42 -12.17 21.76
N HIS A 181 0.77 -13.22 22.50
CA HIS A 181 1.90 -14.08 22.15
C HIS A 181 1.73 -14.83 20.81
N THR A 182 0.48 -15.10 20.39
CA THR A 182 0.19 -15.92 19.21
C THR A 182 -0.56 -15.16 18.11
N ASN A 183 -1.24 -14.06 18.45
CA ASN A 183 -2.16 -13.38 17.54
C ASN A 183 -1.92 -11.86 17.52
N PRO A 184 -1.97 -11.22 16.34
CA PRO A 184 -1.90 -9.77 16.25
C PRO A 184 -3.14 -9.12 16.85
N ILE A 185 -2.91 -8.19 17.78
CA ILE A 185 -3.94 -7.35 18.40
C ILE A 185 -3.73 -5.92 17.94
N ILE A 186 -4.76 -5.37 17.30
CA ILE A 186 -4.77 -4.04 16.68
C ILE A 186 -5.74 -3.15 17.45
N TYR A 187 -5.21 -2.12 18.11
CA TYR A 187 -5.99 -1.04 18.67
C TYR A 187 -6.41 -0.07 17.55
N VAL A 188 -7.72 0.02 17.30
CA VAL A 188 -8.30 0.92 16.32
C VAL A 188 -8.64 2.24 16.99
N VAL A 189 -7.97 3.30 16.53
CA VAL A 189 -8.14 4.69 16.99
C VAL A 189 -8.90 5.47 15.92
N ARG A 190 -9.64 6.49 16.33
CA ARG A 190 -10.37 7.38 15.43
C ARG A 190 -10.44 8.77 16.06
N ASP A 191 -10.69 9.79 15.25
CA ASP A 191 -10.81 11.16 15.73
C ASP A 191 -11.91 11.32 16.79
N THR A 192 -11.64 12.18 17.77
CA THR A 192 -12.51 12.44 18.91
C THR A 192 -13.89 12.92 18.47
N LYS A 193 -13.97 13.75 17.42
CA LYS A 193 -15.23 14.28 16.87
C LYS A 193 -16.13 13.16 16.35
N ALA A 194 -15.61 12.20 15.57
CA ALA A 194 -16.36 11.07 15.07
C ALA A 194 -16.80 10.11 16.17
N ILE A 195 -15.95 9.91 17.20
CA ILE A 195 -16.34 9.12 18.38
C ILE A 195 -17.46 9.83 19.14
N LYS A 196 -17.38 11.16 19.33
CA LYS A 196 -18.41 11.98 19.97
C LYS A 196 -19.74 11.87 19.25
N GLU A 197 -19.75 12.07 17.93
CA GLU A 197 -20.94 11.98 17.08
C GLU A 197 -21.59 10.59 17.16
N TYR A 198 -20.78 9.53 17.22
CA TYR A 198 -21.27 8.16 17.34
C TYR A 198 -21.86 7.85 18.72
N LEU A 199 -21.14 8.20 19.79
CA LEU A 199 -21.54 7.91 21.18
C LEU A 199 -22.61 8.88 21.70
N LYS A 200 -22.84 10.01 21.02
CA LYS A 200 -23.76 11.08 21.42
C LYS A 200 -23.47 11.64 22.81
N VAL A 201 -22.19 11.76 23.16
CA VAL A 201 -21.75 12.34 24.43
C VAL A 201 -21.72 13.87 24.28
N PRO A 202 -22.42 14.64 25.14
CA PRO A 202 -22.50 16.09 25.00
C PRO A 202 -21.23 16.82 25.48
N ASP A 203 -20.54 16.26 26.47
CA ASP A 203 -19.39 16.87 27.16
C ASP A 203 -18.05 16.42 26.57
N ASP A 204 -17.25 17.38 26.11
CA ASP A 204 -15.94 17.14 25.50
C ASP A 204 -14.86 16.76 26.53
N ALA A 205 -14.85 17.39 27.71
CA ALA A 205 -13.80 17.13 28.71
C ALA A 205 -13.88 15.69 29.21
N ARG A 206 -15.09 15.25 29.56
CA ARG A 206 -15.35 13.87 29.97
C ARG A 206 -15.05 12.86 28.86
N LEU A 207 -15.29 13.20 27.60
CA LEU A 207 -14.95 12.32 26.48
C LEU A 207 -13.44 12.15 26.36
N THR A 208 -12.68 13.24 26.45
CA THR A 208 -11.21 13.21 26.43
C THR A 208 -10.65 12.35 27.56
N GLU A 209 -11.11 12.53 28.81
CA GLU A 209 -10.69 11.69 29.94
C GLU A 209 -10.93 10.19 29.71
N ILE A 210 -12.09 9.84 29.14
CA ILE A 210 -12.42 8.45 28.81
C ILE A 210 -11.51 7.92 27.70
N LEU A 211 -11.24 8.73 26.67
CA LEU A 211 -10.36 8.35 25.57
C LEU A 211 -8.92 8.14 26.04
N ASP A 212 -8.40 9.02 26.90
CA ASP A 212 -7.05 8.90 27.45
C ASP A 212 -6.91 7.67 28.34
N ALA A 213 -7.85 7.48 29.28
CA ALA A 213 -7.86 6.32 30.17
C ALA A 213 -7.99 5.00 29.39
N SER A 214 -8.85 4.96 28.37
CA SER A 214 -9.03 3.77 27.53
C SER A 214 -7.83 3.53 26.60
N GLY A 215 -7.23 4.59 26.05
CA GLY A 215 -6.05 4.52 25.19
C GLY A 215 -4.85 3.91 25.91
N LEU A 216 -4.61 4.29 27.17
CA LEU A 216 -3.59 3.67 28.02
C LEU A 216 -3.79 2.16 28.17
N VAL A 217 -5.03 1.73 28.37
CA VAL A 217 -5.36 0.30 28.53
C VAL A 217 -5.16 -0.47 27.23
N PHE A 218 -5.68 0.05 26.11
CA PHE A 218 -5.59 -0.65 24.82
C PHE A 218 -4.15 -0.73 24.31
N ARG A 219 -3.34 0.32 24.45
CA ARG A 219 -1.91 0.29 24.08
C ARG A 219 -1.10 -0.72 24.90
N ARG A 220 -1.46 -0.92 26.17
CA ARG A 220 -0.86 -1.97 27.03
C ARG A 220 -1.29 -3.39 26.69
N CYS A 221 -2.28 -3.57 25.83
CA CYS A 221 -2.82 -4.89 25.46
C CYS A 221 -2.75 -5.16 23.95
N SER A 222 -2.08 -4.29 23.17
CA SER A 222 -2.01 -4.39 21.72
C SER A 222 -0.57 -4.30 21.24
N HIS A 223 -0.29 -4.97 20.12
CA HIS A 223 0.99 -4.78 19.44
C HIS A 223 0.91 -3.57 18.52
N PHE A 224 -0.23 -3.38 17.88
CA PHE A 224 -0.34 -2.42 16.81
C PHE A 224 -1.46 -1.43 17.06
N GLU A 225 -1.29 -0.23 16.52
CA GLU A 225 -2.25 0.85 16.58
C GLU A 225 -2.55 1.31 15.15
N PHE A 226 -3.82 1.28 14.79
CA PHE A 226 -4.31 1.72 13.49
C PHE A 226 -5.23 2.93 13.65
N PHE A 227 -4.82 4.06 13.10
CA PHE A 227 -5.65 5.26 13.05
C PHE A 227 -6.61 5.20 11.85
N ASN A 228 -7.89 5.01 12.14
CA ASN A 228 -8.96 4.99 11.15
C ASN A 228 -9.38 6.42 10.79
N VAL A 229 -8.73 6.96 9.75
CA VAL A 229 -8.98 8.31 9.22
C VAL A 229 -10.46 8.48 8.84
N SER A 230 -11.12 9.48 9.40
CA SER A 230 -12.52 9.79 9.06
C SER A 230 -12.68 10.40 7.68
N GLU A 231 -13.83 10.14 7.06
CA GLU A 231 -14.20 10.74 5.79
C GLU A 231 -15.19 11.86 6.03
N GLU A 232 -14.79 13.09 5.76
CA GLU A 232 -15.71 14.21 5.69
C GLU A 232 -16.30 14.26 4.28
N LEU A 233 -17.61 14.04 4.15
CA LEU A 233 -18.32 14.30 2.90
C LEU A 233 -18.26 15.82 2.66
N MET A 234 -17.50 16.24 1.65
CA MET A 234 -17.42 17.63 1.22
C MET A 234 -18.84 18.22 1.11
N LYS A 235 -19.19 19.15 2.01
CA LYS A 235 -20.44 19.91 1.90
C LYS A 235 -20.29 20.80 0.66
N LYS A 236 -21.04 20.51 -0.41
CA LYS A 236 -21.05 21.35 -1.62
C LYS A 236 -21.35 22.81 -1.24
N ASN A 237 -20.41 23.72 -1.51
CA ASN A 237 -20.75 25.12 -1.63
C ASN A 237 -21.65 25.25 -2.87
N LYS A 238 -22.93 25.57 -2.66
CA LYS A 238 -23.82 25.99 -3.74
C LYS A 238 -23.26 27.31 -4.29
N THR A 239 -22.47 27.25 -5.36
CA THR A 239 -22.19 28.43 -6.17
C THR A 239 -23.40 28.68 -7.07
N GLU A 240 -23.96 29.87 -6.98
CA GLU A 240 -25.05 30.34 -7.84
C GLU A 240 -24.59 30.30 -9.30
N SER A 241 -25.37 29.61 -10.13
CA SER A 241 -25.15 29.49 -11.56
C SER A 241 -25.44 30.81 -12.27
N VAL A 242 -24.47 31.33 -13.01
CA VAL A 242 -24.68 32.32 -14.08
C VAL A 242 -24.51 31.59 -15.42
N ASP A 243 -25.52 31.76 -16.28
CA ASP A 243 -25.72 31.29 -17.65
C ASP A 243 -25.87 29.79 -17.92
N GLY A 244 -27.06 29.45 -18.42
CA GLY A 244 -27.51 28.12 -18.76
C GLY A 244 -26.94 27.64 -20.09
N PHE A 245 -26.11 26.60 -20.02
CA PHE A 245 -25.99 25.48 -20.96
C PHE A 245 -24.93 24.49 -20.42
N VAL A 246 -25.06 24.08 -19.15
CA VAL A 246 -24.21 23.04 -18.56
C VAL A 246 -25.04 21.76 -18.44
N THR A 247 -24.77 20.78 -19.29
CA THR A 247 -25.32 19.43 -19.18
C THR A 247 -24.98 18.83 -17.81
N GLU A 248 -25.99 18.40 -17.07
CA GLU A 248 -25.97 17.84 -15.69
C GLU A 248 -25.12 16.56 -15.49
N LEU A 249 -24.29 16.17 -16.46
CA LEU A 249 -23.73 14.83 -16.56
C LEU A 249 -22.59 14.51 -15.57
N ASP A 250 -21.97 15.50 -14.93
CA ASP A 250 -20.77 15.29 -14.09
C ASP A 250 -20.88 15.80 -12.64
N GLN A 251 -22.06 16.23 -12.19
CA GLN A 251 -22.26 16.84 -10.86
C GLN A 251 -22.73 15.87 -9.75
N ARG A 252 -22.62 14.55 -9.91
CA ARG A 252 -23.05 13.60 -8.86
C ARG A 252 -21.88 13.22 -7.95
N SER A 253 -22.09 13.38 -6.64
CA SER A 253 -21.18 12.88 -5.60
C SER A 253 -20.87 11.40 -5.85
N PRO A 254 -19.64 10.92 -5.55
CA PRO A 254 -19.30 9.51 -5.70
C PRO A 254 -20.35 8.66 -4.98
N ALA A 255 -20.76 7.56 -5.62
CA ALA A 255 -21.78 6.71 -5.05
C ALA A 255 -21.40 6.30 -3.62
N PRO A 256 -22.34 6.24 -2.66
CA PRO A 256 -22.03 6.09 -1.23
C PRO A 256 -21.12 4.91 -0.87
N TYR A 257 -21.04 3.88 -1.71
CA TYR A 257 -20.20 2.70 -1.53
C TYR A 257 -18.72 2.88 -1.94
N LEU A 258 -18.38 3.93 -2.69
CA LEU A 258 -17.00 4.26 -3.08
C LEU A 258 -16.23 4.96 -1.96
N THR A 259 -16.93 5.56 -0.99
CA THR A 259 -16.36 6.19 0.22
C THR A 259 -15.40 5.22 0.94
N LEU A 260 -15.84 3.99 1.20
CA LEU A 260 -15.05 2.98 1.92
C LEU A 260 -13.78 2.50 1.20
N LYS A 261 -13.55 2.85 -0.08
CA LYS A 261 -12.37 2.38 -0.82
C LYS A 261 -11.07 2.92 -0.25
N ARG A 262 -11.05 4.15 0.27
CA ARG A 262 -9.83 4.69 0.89
C ARG A 262 -9.52 4.00 2.21
N ALA A 263 -10.54 3.73 3.02
CA ALA A 263 -10.39 2.93 4.24
C ALA A 263 -9.94 1.49 3.94
N GLU A 264 -10.50 0.86 2.89
CA GLU A 264 -10.07 -0.46 2.41
C GLU A 264 -8.58 -0.46 2.04
N ARG A 265 -8.14 0.46 1.16
CA ARG A 265 -6.71 0.57 0.76
C ARG A 265 -5.80 0.79 1.97
N HIS A 266 -6.14 1.75 2.84
CA HIS A 266 -5.33 2.11 3.99
C HIS A 266 -5.18 0.94 4.98
N PHE A 267 -6.29 0.30 5.35
CA PHE A 267 -6.27 -0.78 6.33
C PHE A 267 -5.59 -2.03 5.79
N LEU A 268 -5.85 -2.40 4.53
CA LEU A 268 -5.15 -3.54 3.93
C LEU A 268 -3.64 -3.26 3.84
N LYS A 269 -3.21 -2.04 3.46
CA LYS A 269 -1.78 -1.65 3.44
C LYS A 269 -1.15 -1.88 4.81
N PHE A 270 -1.80 -1.40 5.87
CA PHE A 270 -1.36 -1.64 7.24
C PHE A 270 -1.27 -3.13 7.59
N LEU A 271 -2.29 -3.95 7.26
CA LEU A 271 -2.25 -5.39 7.51
C LEU A 271 -1.09 -6.09 6.78
N SER A 272 -0.72 -5.63 5.58
CA SER A 272 0.43 -6.20 4.84
C SER A 272 1.79 -5.90 5.49
N LEU A 273 1.86 -4.87 6.34
CA LEU A 273 3.07 -4.53 7.08
C LEU A 273 3.26 -5.41 8.32
N ILE A 274 2.17 -5.94 8.88
CA ILE A 274 2.20 -6.73 10.12
C ILE A 274 2.04 -8.24 9.90
N LEU A 275 1.48 -8.68 8.77
CA LEU A 275 1.27 -10.10 8.44
C LEU A 275 2.31 -10.63 7.44
N PRO A 276 2.56 -11.97 7.41
CA PRO A 276 3.37 -12.63 6.38
C PRO A 276 2.97 -12.24 4.94
N ARG A 277 3.95 -12.15 4.03
CA ARG A 277 3.67 -11.94 2.59
C ARG A 277 2.78 -13.07 2.07
N GLY A 278 1.88 -12.76 1.14
CA GLY A 278 0.90 -13.70 0.60
C GLY A 278 -0.37 -13.90 1.43
N THR A 279 -0.42 -13.43 2.69
CA THR A 279 -1.62 -13.57 3.54
C THR A 279 -2.83 -12.79 3.00
N ILE A 280 -2.58 -11.69 2.27
CA ILE A 280 -3.60 -10.88 1.60
C ILE A 280 -3.42 -11.07 0.08
N PRO A 281 -4.27 -11.87 -0.59
CA PRO A 281 -4.04 -12.32 -1.97
C PRO A 281 -3.92 -11.21 -3.02
N PHE A 282 -4.53 -10.04 -2.79
CA PHE A 282 -4.67 -8.99 -3.81
C PHE A 282 -4.01 -7.66 -3.47
N ILE A 283 -3.15 -7.61 -2.44
CA ILE A 283 -2.53 -6.37 -2.02
C ILE A 283 -1.28 -5.99 -2.83
N GLU A 284 -0.69 -6.94 -3.53
CA GLU A 284 0.48 -6.65 -4.34
C GLU A 284 0.15 -5.62 -5.41
N SER A 285 0.82 -4.48 -5.26
CA SER A 285 0.83 -3.41 -6.23
C SER A 285 1.36 -3.98 -7.54
N ALA A 286 0.57 -3.81 -8.61
CA ALA A 286 1.00 -4.20 -9.95
C ALA A 286 2.11 -3.30 -10.51
N PHE A 287 2.44 -2.21 -9.80
CA PHE A 287 3.46 -1.25 -10.24
C PHE A 287 4.88 -1.79 -10.04
N PRO A 288 5.77 -1.68 -11.05
CA PRO A 288 7.09 -2.30 -11.07
C PRO A 288 7.92 -2.07 -9.80
N LEU A 289 8.09 -0.81 -9.39
CA LEU A 289 8.95 -0.44 -8.27
C LEU A 289 8.31 -0.64 -6.90
N ALA A 290 7.03 -1.04 -6.84
CA ALA A 290 6.38 -1.33 -5.57
C ALA A 290 6.80 -2.67 -4.97
N SER A 291 7.31 -3.59 -5.81
CA SER A 291 7.81 -4.90 -5.39
C SER A 291 9.29 -4.90 -5.00
N ILE A 292 10.01 -3.82 -5.33
CA ILE A 292 11.46 -3.70 -5.11
C ILE A 292 11.70 -2.88 -3.85
N PRO A 293 12.42 -3.43 -2.84
CA PRO A 293 12.78 -2.70 -1.64
C PRO A 293 13.49 -1.36 -1.95
N THR A 294 13.33 -0.35 -1.08
CA THR A 294 13.88 0.98 -1.35
C THR A 294 15.41 1.00 -1.28
N GLU A 295 15.98 0.15 -0.43
CA GLU A 295 17.42 -0.01 -0.27
C GLU A 295 18.11 -0.77 -1.40
N ASP A 296 17.36 -1.53 -2.20
CA ASP A 296 17.90 -2.27 -3.35
C ASP A 296 17.92 -1.40 -4.62
N ARG A 297 17.33 -0.21 -4.56
CA ARG A 297 17.25 0.77 -5.65
C ARG A 297 18.40 1.79 -5.54
N GLN A 298 18.78 2.40 -6.66
CA GLN A 298 19.89 3.34 -6.72
C GLN A 298 19.44 4.80 -6.65
N PHE A 299 20.17 5.58 -5.86
CA PHE A 299 20.00 7.01 -5.58
C PHE A 299 18.64 7.37 -5.01
N THR A 300 18.16 6.63 -4.01
CA THR A 300 16.84 6.87 -3.41
C THR A 300 16.83 8.01 -2.40
N TYR A 301 15.69 8.68 -2.24
CA TYR A 301 15.57 9.88 -1.39
C TYR A 301 14.46 9.75 -0.34
N ALA A 302 14.72 10.24 0.87
CA ALA A 302 13.74 10.35 1.95
C ALA A 302 13.43 11.83 2.21
N VAL A 303 12.20 12.29 1.93
CA VAL A 303 11.83 13.68 2.25
C VAL A 303 11.61 13.81 3.74
N SER A 304 12.44 14.61 4.40
CA SER A 304 12.47 14.80 5.85
C SER A 304 11.55 15.94 6.27
N ILE A 305 10.60 15.66 7.16
CA ILE A 305 9.63 16.62 7.67
C ILE A 305 9.52 16.48 9.20
N PRO A 306 9.74 17.55 9.98
CA PRO A 306 9.50 17.53 11.41
C PRO A 306 8.04 17.26 11.78
N LEU A 307 7.84 16.50 12.85
CA LEU A 307 6.52 16.20 13.41
C LEU A 307 5.83 17.49 13.84
N SER A 308 6.56 18.42 14.45
CA SER A 308 6.06 19.75 14.82
C SER A 308 5.41 20.49 13.63
N VAL A 309 6.01 20.41 12.43
CA VAL A 309 5.47 21.02 11.20
C VAL A 309 4.21 20.29 10.72
N LEU A 310 4.21 18.95 10.76
CA LEU A 310 3.06 18.12 10.39
C LEU A 310 1.86 18.31 11.32
N LEU A 311 2.11 18.66 12.59
CA LEU A 311 1.06 18.98 13.56
C LEU A 311 0.54 20.41 13.40
N ALA A 312 1.41 21.37 13.08
CA ALA A 312 1.05 22.78 12.98
C ALA A 312 0.38 23.16 11.65
N THR A 313 0.71 22.47 10.55
CA THR A 313 0.30 22.87 9.20
C THR A 313 -0.26 21.70 8.40
N HIS A 314 -1.22 21.99 7.51
CA HIS A 314 -1.62 21.02 6.51
C HIS A 314 -0.55 20.94 5.42
N VAL A 315 0.10 19.78 5.28
CA VAL A 315 1.13 19.58 4.26
C VAL A 315 0.53 18.91 3.02
N ASP A 316 0.85 19.43 1.83
CA ASP A 316 0.42 18.82 0.58
C ASP A 316 1.28 17.59 0.25
N ILE A 317 0.73 16.40 0.49
CA ILE A 317 1.43 15.13 0.31
C ILE A 317 1.87 14.90 -1.14
N GLU A 318 1.15 15.45 -2.13
CA GLU A 318 1.55 15.35 -3.54
C GLU A 318 2.91 16.02 -3.79
N THR A 319 3.13 17.20 -3.20
CA THR A 319 4.39 17.93 -3.32
C THR A 319 5.54 17.22 -2.60
N ILE A 320 5.24 16.53 -1.51
CA ILE A 320 6.21 15.76 -0.71
C ILE A 320 6.68 14.52 -1.47
N GLU A 321 5.77 13.77 -2.11
CA GLU A 321 6.12 12.50 -2.74
C GLU A 321 6.84 12.64 -4.09
N THR A 322 6.77 13.81 -4.73
CA THR A 322 7.32 14.03 -6.07
C THR A 322 8.84 13.88 -6.07
N GLY A 323 9.33 12.82 -6.73
CA GLY A 323 10.75 12.48 -6.80
C GLY A 323 11.31 11.78 -5.55
N ALA A 324 10.50 11.61 -4.50
CA ALA A 324 10.90 10.95 -3.27
C ALA A 324 10.60 9.44 -3.29
N ASP A 325 11.35 8.67 -2.49
CA ASP A 325 11.18 7.22 -2.34
C ASP A 325 10.73 6.81 -0.94
N ALA A 326 10.77 7.72 0.03
CA ALA A 326 10.24 7.58 1.39
C ALA A 326 9.87 8.97 1.96
N ILE A 327 8.99 8.98 2.96
CA ILE A 327 8.72 10.16 3.80
C ILE A 327 9.34 9.91 5.17
N GLU A 328 10.33 10.72 5.55
CA GLU A 328 10.94 10.71 6.88
C GLU A 328 10.18 11.67 7.80
N VAL A 329 9.48 11.11 8.79
CA VAL A 329 8.82 11.86 9.86
C VAL A 329 9.81 11.99 11.02
N VAL A 330 10.31 13.20 11.23
CA VAL A 330 11.29 13.51 12.27
C VAL A 330 10.56 13.92 13.55
N VAL A 331 10.55 13.06 14.55
CA VAL A 331 10.05 13.35 15.89
C VAL A 331 11.07 14.22 16.61
N ASP A 332 10.82 15.52 16.54
CA ASP A 332 11.66 16.60 17.08
C ASP A 332 11.22 17.07 18.48
N ASP A 333 10.30 16.36 19.12
CA ASP A 333 9.76 16.74 20.43
C ASP A 333 10.86 16.84 21.50
N LEU A 334 11.89 16.00 21.43
CA LEU A 334 13.00 15.98 22.40
C LEU A 334 14.03 17.09 22.18
N THR A 335 13.93 17.87 21.10
CA THR A 335 14.88 18.95 20.78
C THR A 335 14.37 20.34 21.10
N HIS A 336 13.07 20.51 21.40
CA HIS A 336 12.47 21.81 21.68
C HIS A 336 12.27 22.04 23.19
N PRO A 337 12.94 23.01 23.84
CA PRO A 337 12.81 23.24 25.28
C PRO A 337 11.38 23.60 25.76
N SER A 338 10.50 24.03 24.84
CA SER A 338 9.12 24.44 25.09
C SER A 338 8.08 23.32 24.86
N SER A 339 8.49 22.13 24.39
CA SER A 339 7.60 20.99 24.08
C SER A 339 7.25 20.15 25.31
N SER A 340 7.10 20.77 26.50
CA SER A 340 6.73 20.14 27.78
C SER A 340 5.31 19.55 27.81
N LYS A 341 4.88 18.88 26.74
CA LYS A 341 3.72 17.98 26.65
C LYS A 341 4.06 16.54 27.09
N GLY A 342 5.33 16.23 27.36
CA GLY A 342 5.75 15.05 28.11
C GLY A 342 5.95 15.40 29.58
N SER A 343 4.97 15.11 30.43
CA SER A 343 5.19 15.15 31.88
C SER A 343 5.96 13.90 32.33
N HIS A 344 7.06 14.08 33.07
CA HIS A 344 7.80 13.02 33.78
C HIS A 344 8.18 11.78 32.95
N GLY A 345 9.03 11.91 31.93
CA GLY A 345 9.65 10.75 31.24
C GLY A 345 8.70 9.82 30.47
N HIS A 346 7.46 10.24 30.21
CA HIS A 346 6.43 9.42 29.55
C HIS A 346 5.77 10.11 28.36
N LEU A 347 5.48 9.34 27.30
CA LEU A 347 4.71 9.79 26.15
C LEU A 347 3.21 9.85 26.53
N SER A 348 2.62 11.04 26.47
CA SER A 348 1.21 11.23 26.85
C SER A 348 0.24 10.54 25.86
N PRO A 349 -0.92 10.02 26.32
CA PRO A 349 -1.88 9.34 25.44
C PRO A 349 -2.43 10.22 24.32
N GLU A 350 -2.64 11.51 24.62
CA GLU A 350 -3.07 12.54 23.68
C GLU A 350 -2.05 12.69 22.56
N HIS A 351 -0.78 12.94 22.92
CA HIS A 351 0.27 13.17 21.95
C HIS A 351 0.60 11.90 21.14
N ALA A 352 0.57 10.72 21.77
CA ALA A 352 0.61 9.45 21.04
C ALA A 352 -0.51 9.35 19.99
N GLY A 353 -1.72 9.80 20.34
CA GLY A 353 -2.86 9.87 19.42
C GLY A 353 -2.64 10.87 18.26
N GLU A 354 -2.02 12.02 18.51
CA GLU A 354 -1.64 12.99 17.48
C GLU A 354 -0.65 12.39 16.47
N ILE A 355 0.37 11.68 16.96
CA ILE A 355 1.34 10.96 16.12
C ILE A 355 0.63 9.89 15.30
N SER A 356 -0.24 9.09 15.93
CA SER A 356 -1.04 8.06 15.24
C SER A 356 -1.90 8.65 14.12
N ARG A 357 -2.49 9.83 14.34
CA ARG A 357 -3.25 10.57 13.33
C ARG A 357 -2.38 10.98 12.16
N VAL A 358 -1.25 11.65 12.41
CA VAL A 358 -0.31 12.10 11.37
C VAL A 358 0.14 10.93 10.50
N LEU A 359 0.60 9.83 11.11
CA LEU A 359 1.03 8.65 10.34
C LEU A 359 -0.12 7.95 9.62
N GLY A 360 -1.33 7.94 10.20
CA GLY A 360 -2.53 7.45 9.54
C GLY A 360 -2.91 8.26 8.31
N ASP A 361 -2.85 9.59 8.42
CA ASP A 361 -3.14 10.53 7.33
C ASP A 361 -2.09 10.40 6.20
N LEU A 362 -0.80 10.34 6.53
CA LEU A 362 0.26 10.12 5.56
C LEU A 362 0.08 8.76 4.85
N ARG A 363 -0.04 7.66 5.61
CA ARG A 363 -0.12 6.30 5.02
C ARG A 363 -1.33 6.12 4.11
N ARG A 364 -2.47 6.76 4.43
CA ARG A 364 -3.69 6.74 3.59
C ARG A 364 -3.50 7.45 2.25
N ASN A 365 -2.62 8.43 2.22
CA ASN A 365 -2.45 9.39 1.13
C ASN A 365 -1.03 9.38 0.56
N THR A 366 -0.30 8.27 0.65
CA THR A 366 0.91 8.05 -0.15
C THR A 366 1.17 6.57 -0.45
N VAL A 367 1.89 6.34 -1.56
CA VAL A 367 2.35 5.01 -2.00
C VAL A 367 3.78 4.68 -1.62
N ILE A 368 4.55 5.65 -1.13
CA ILE A 368 5.93 5.44 -0.67
C ILE A 368 5.96 5.07 0.82
N PRO A 369 7.01 4.36 1.30
CA PRO A 369 7.18 3.97 2.69
C PRO A 369 7.38 5.17 3.62
N ILE A 370 7.06 4.97 4.91
CA ILE A 370 7.31 5.92 5.99
C ILE A 370 8.57 5.50 6.76
N LEU A 371 9.46 6.46 6.99
CA LEU A 371 10.62 6.36 7.86
C LEU A 371 10.35 7.18 9.13
N TYR A 372 10.30 6.52 10.27
CA TYR A 372 10.08 7.17 11.57
C TYR A 372 11.44 7.45 12.23
N HIS A 373 11.81 8.72 12.31
CA HIS A 373 13.08 9.14 12.90
C HIS A 373 12.84 9.84 14.24
N VAL A 374 13.34 9.28 15.34
CA VAL A 374 13.30 9.94 16.65
C VAL A 374 14.67 10.56 16.91
N VAL A 375 14.70 11.87 17.16
CA VAL A 375 15.95 12.58 17.45
C VAL A 375 16.35 12.34 18.90
N LEU A 376 17.56 11.81 19.12
CA LEU A 376 18.11 11.62 20.46
C LEU A 376 18.99 12.81 20.85
N PRO A 377 18.58 13.68 21.81
CA PRO A 377 19.44 14.77 22.28
C PRO A 377 20.63 14.20 23.08
N GLY A 378 21.73 14.95 23.14
CA GLY A 378 22.93 14.53 23.90
C GLY A 378 22.66 14.30 25.39
N SER A 379 21.75 15.07 25.99
CA SER A 379 21.32 14.94 27.39
C SER A 379 20.71 13.57 27.70
N ALA A 380 19.97 12.96 26.77
CA ALA A 380 19.32 11.66 26.94
C ALA A 380 20.31 10.49 27.13
N LEU A 381 21.60 10.69 26.85
CA LEU A 381 22.62 9.69 27.13
C LEU A 381 22.94 9.59 28.63
N HIS A 382 22.70 10.64 29.41
CA HIS A 382 23.02 10.69 30.83
C HIS A 382 21.80 10.87 31.73
N ASP A 383 20.64 11.24 31.15
CA ASP A 383 19.38 11.42 31.86
C ASP A 383 18.40 10.26 31.58
N GLU A 384 18.00 9.56 32.64
CA GLU A 384 17.11 8.41 32.58
C GLU A 384 15.68 8.76 32.12
N GLU A 385 15.18 9.95 32.46
CA GLU A 385 13.83 10.38 32.05
C GLU A 385 13.79 10.66 30.55
N TRP A 386 14.78 11.39 30.03
CA TRP A 386 14.90 11.66 28.59
C TRP A 386 15.13 10.36 27.79
N ARG A 387 15.93 9.43 28.32
CA ARG A 387 16.14 8.12 27.70
C ARG A 387 14.85 7.30 27.68
N SER A 388 14.11 7.27 28.78
CA SER A 388 12.83 6.54 28.88
C SER A 388 11.80 7.10 27.90
N LEU A 389 11.75 8.43 27.75
CA LEU A 389 10.88 9.07 26.80
C LEU A 389 11.25 8.74 25.34
N TYR A 390 12.54 8.77 24.99
CA TYR A 390 13.02 8.33 23.67
C TYR A 390 12.60 6.88 23.36
N LEU A 391 12.77 5.96 24.31
CA LEU A 391 12.34 4.57 24.15
C LEU A 391 10.82 4.44 24.00
N ALA A 392 10.03 5.29 24.68
CA ALA A 392 8.58 5.33 24.53
C ALA A 392 8.16 5.77 23.10
N TYR A 393 8.85 6.75 22.51
CA TYR A 393 8.64 7.13 21.10
C TYR A 393 8.99 5.99 20.14
N LEU A 394 10.12 5.31 20.34
CA LEU A 394 10.48 4.14 19.52
C LEU A 394 9.41 3.04 19.61
N GLN A 395 8.95 2.71 20.82
CA GLN A 395 7.91 1.71 21.02
C GLN A 395 6.59 2.10 20.34
N HIS A 396 6.21 3.39 20.40
CA HIS A 396 5.03 3.88 19.69
C HIS A 396 5.18 3.80 18.17
N GLY A 397 6.36 4.13 17.63
CA GLY A 397 6.70 3.92 16.21
C GLY A 397 6.50 2.47 15.76
N LEU A 398 6.91 1.50 16.60
CA LEU A 398 6.67 0.07 16.36
C LEU A 398 5.19 -0.31 16.42
N HIS A 399 4.39 0.31 17.30
CA HIS A 399 2.94 0.12 17.32
C HIS A 399 2.28 0.58 16.02
N LEU A 400 2.81 1.63 15.41
CA LEU A 400 2.27 2.17 14.17
C LEU A 400 2.67 1.38 12.92
N ALA A 401 3.49 0.32 13.06
CA ALA A 401 3.94 -0.54 11.96
C ALA A 401 4.53 0.27 10.78
N VAL A 402 5.48 1.16 11.08
CA VAL A 402 6.22 1.93 10.06
C VAL A 402 7.16 1.01 9.27
N GLU A 403 7.41 1.33 7.99
CA GLU A 403 8.29 0.53 7.14
C GLU A 403 9.75 0.62 7.58
N TYR A 404 10.22 1.82 7.95
CA TYR A 404 11.56 2.06 8.50
C TYR A 404 11.49 2.82 9.82
N MET A 405 12.41 2.52 10.73
CA MET A 405 12.57 3.27 11.97
C MET A 405 14.05 3.43 12.28
N THR A 406 14.48 4.61 12.70
CA THR A 406 15.88 4.82 13.13
C THR A 406 16.06 4.43 14.59
N VAL A 407 17.23 3.89 14.93
CA VAL A 407 17.68 3.71 16.32
C VAL A 407 19.08 4.29 16.49
N ASP A 408 19.29 5.09 17.54
CA ASP A 408 20.56 5.78 17.74
C ASP A 408 21.65 4.85 18.31
N LEU A 409 22.79 4.76 17.61
CA LEU A 409 23.90 3.89 17.97
C LEU A 409 24.69 4.32 19.22
N ARG A 410 24.44 5.53 19.75
CA ARG A 410 25.04 6.00 21.00
C ARG A 410 24.44 5.33 22.23
N LEU A 411 23.27 4.70 22.11
CA LEU A 411 22.67 3.91 23.18
C LEU A 411 23.46 2.63 23.47
N GLU A 412 23.33 2.11 24.68
CA GLU A 412 23.85 0.79 25.04
C GLU A 412 23.16 -0.33 24.24
N ASP A 413 23.90 -1.39 23.93
CA ASP A 413 23.45 -2.52 23.10
C ASP A 413 22.12 -3.12 23.58
N GLY A 414 21.93 -3.23 24.91
CA GLY A 414 20.74 -3.84 25.52
C GLY A 414 19.44 -3.13 25.18
N TYR A 415 19.44 -1.79 25.09
CA TYR A 415 18.25 -1.04 24.72
C TYR A 415 17.83 -1.31 23.27
N ILE A 416 18.81 -1.47 22.38
CA ILE A 416 18.57 -1.71 20.95
C ILE A 416 18.12 -3.15 20.72
N SER A 417 18.78 -4.13 21.36
CA SER A 417 18.46 -5.55 21.21
C SER A 417 17.08 -5.92 21.76
N ASN A 418 16.56 -5.16 22.73
CA ASN A 418 15.25 -5.40 23.33
C ASN A 418 14.08 -4.83 22.50
N LEU A 419 14.35 -4.10 21.40
CA LEU A 419 13.30 -3.61 20.51
C LEU A 419 12.71 -4.78 19.71
N ALA A 420 11.47 -5.16 20.04
CA ALA A 420 10.72 -6.13 19.24
C ALA A 420 10.31 -5.49 17.90
N LYS A 421 11.20 -5.49 16.89
CA LYS A 421 10.99 -4.77 15.61
C LYS A 421 9.89 -5.36 14.72
N GLY A 422 9.59 -6.66 14.88
CA GLY A 422 8.70 -7.37 13.97
C GLY A 422 9.18 -7.29 12.53
N ARG A 423 8.39 -6.63 11.68
CA ARG A 423 8.69 -6.43 10.26
C ARG A 423 9.20 -5.02 9.91
N THR A 424 9.20 -4.09 10.86
CA THR A 424 9.78 -2.76 10.69
C THR A 424 11.30 -2.91 10.51
N LYS A 425 11.86 -2.25 9.50
CA LYS A 425 13.30 -2.24 9.24
C LYS A 425 13.98 -1.20 10.13
N LEU A 426 14.98 -1.63 10.90
CA LEU A 426 15.75 -0.75 11.77
C LEU A 426 16.94 -0.16 11.02
N ILE A 427 17.03 1.17 11.01
CA ILE A 427 18.17 1.93 10.51
C ILE A 427 19.04 2.34 11.71
N ALA A 428 20.20 1.72 11.84
CA ALA A 428 21.18 2.08 12.86
C ALA A 428 21.78 3.46 12.55
N ASN A 429 21.41 4.46 13.32
CA ASN A 429 21.74 5.85 13.08
C ASN A 429 22.89 6.34 13.97
N LEU A 430 23.94 6.90 13.38
CA LEU A 430 24.91 7.75 14.06
C LEU A 430 25.08 9.05 13.26
N GLN A 431 24.59 10.13 13.84
CA GLN A 431 24.71 11.46 13.27
C GLN A 431 25.59 12.32 14.15
N ILE A 432 26.72 12.77 13.61
CA ILE A 432 27.61 13.70 14.29
C ILE A 432 27.16 15.12 13.93
N THR A 433 26.88 15.95 14.93
CA THR A 433 26.47 17.36 14.76
C THR A 433 27.60 18.35 15.05
N ARG A 434 28.56 17.97 15.92
CA ARG A 434 29.72 18.80 16.26
C ARG A 434 30.64 19.09 15.08
N ASN A 435 31.31 20.24 15.11
CA ASN A 435 32.31 20.66 14.14
C ASN A 435 33.62 21.06 14.88
N PRO A 436 34.79 20.48 14.56
CA PRO A 436 35.06 19.49 13.52
C PRO A 436 34.55 18.09 13.86
N ALA A 437 34.01 17.42 12.84
CA ALA A 437 33.61 16.03 12.93
C ALA A 437 34.82 15.09 12.68
N PRO A 438 34.83 13.86 13.25
CA PRO A 438 35.87 12.88 12.94
C PRO A 438 35.99 12.63 11.44
N SER A 439 37.22 12.48 10.93
CA SER A 439 37.46 12.06 9.53
C SER A 439 36.71 10.76 9.23
N TRP A 440 36.24 10.57 7.98
CA TRP A 440 35.72 9.27 7.54
C TRP A 440 36.75 8.16 7.71
N GLY A 441 38.05 8.50 7.76
CA GLY A 441 39.20 7.69 8.19
C GLY A 441 39.06 7.03 9.57
N ALA A 442 38.32 7.62 10.51
CA ALA A 442 38.34 7.22 11.91
C ALA A 442 37.67 5.87 12.18
N GLN A 443 38.18 5.14 13.18
CA GLN A 443 37.69 3.81 13.57
C GLN A 443 36.24 3.80 14.08
N ILE A 444 35.76 4.95 14.56
CA ILE A 444 34.38 5.10 15.07
C ILE A 444 33.35 4.62 14.04
N TRP A 445 33.51 4.97 12.77
CA TRP A 445 32.54 4.63 11.71
C TRP A 445 32.45 3.13 11.47
N THR A 446 33.59 2.45 11.33
CA THR A 446 33.65 1.00 11.14
C THR A 446 33.18 0.26 12.40
N SER A 447 33.45 0.78 13.59
CA SER A 447 32.96 0.19 14.84
C SER A 447 31.44 0.31 14.99
N SER A 448 30.86 1.46 14.59
CA SER A 448 29.42 1.69 14.57
C SER A 448 28.71 0.81 13.54
N TYR A 449 29.30 0.62 12.36
CA TYR A 449 28.79 -0.31 11.37
C TYR A 449 28.76 -1.76 11.88
N ARG A 450 29.86 -2.24 12.49
CA ARG A 450 29.91 -3.58 13.11
C ARG A 450 28.93 -3.73 14.27
N LYS A 451 28.74 -2.69 15.07
CA LYS A 451 27.72 -2.66 16.12
C LYS A 451 26.33 -2.86 15.53
N ALA A 452 26.00 -2.18 14.44
CA ALA A 452 24.71 -2.37 13.75
C ALA A 452 24.52 -3.81 13.23
N GLN A 453 25.56 -4.42 12.63
CA GLN A 453 25.54 -5.83 12.22
C GLN A 453 25.27 -6.77 13.41
N LYS A 454 26.01 -6.59 14.51
CA LYS A 454 25.85 -7.39 15.74
C LYS A 454 24.43 -7.30 16.31
N LEU A 455 23.81 -6.12 16.23
CA LEU A 455 22.48 -5.85 16.78
C LEU A 455 21.33 -6.27 15.84
N GLY A 456 21.63 -6.82 14.65
CA GLY A 456 20.60 -7.28 13.71
C GLY A 456 19.78 -6.14 13.09
N CYS A 457 20.38 -4.94 12.97
CA CYS A 457 19.80 -3.83 12.21
C CYS A 457 19.79 -4.14 10.72
N ASP A 458 18.88 -3.52 9.98
CA ASP A 458 18.65 -3.79 8.55
C ASP A 458 19.46 -2.83 7.66
N LEU A 459 19.68 -1.58 8.11
CA LEU A 459 20.48 -0.57 7.42
C LEU A 459 21.35 0.21 8.41
N VAL A 460 22.35 0.94 7.90
CA VAL A 460 23.18 1.85 8.71
C VAL A 460 23.15 3.25 8.11
N ARG A 461 22.90 4.28 8.93
CA ARG A 461 23.01 5.70 8.57
C ARG A 461 24.11 6.36 9.37
N LEU A 462 25.17 6.80 8.69
CA LEU A 462 26.31 7.50 9.27
C LEU A 462 26.43 8.86 8.59
N THR A 463 26.33 9.95 9.34
CA THR A 463 26.41 11.31 8.75
C THR A 463 27.21 12.26 9.62
N ARG A 464 27.85 13.26 8.99
CA ARG A 464 28.64 14.31 9.67
C ARG A 464 28.58 15.64 8.90
N PRO A 465 28.74 16.81 9.53
CA PRO A 465 28.88 18.07 8.80
C PRO A 465 30.17 18.09 7.96
N ALA A 466 30.14 18.78 6.83
CA ALA A 466 31.34 19.11 6.06
C ALA A 466 31.81 20.54 6.35
N SER A 467 33.09 20.68 6.71
CA SER A 467 33.73 21.98 6.94
C SER A 467 34.41 22.51 5.68
N HIS A 468 34.92 21.61 4.84
CA HIS A 468 35.59 21.92 3.58
C HIS A 468 35.10 21.02 2.45
N TYR A 469 35.22 21.50 1.20
CA TYR A 469 34.74 20.76 0.04
C TYR A 469 35.42 19.39 -0.19
N PRO A 470 36.75 19.23 -0.01
CA PRO A 470 37.41 17.93 -0.22
C PRO A 470 36.91 16.78 0.66
N GLU A 471 36.33 17.09 1.82
CA GLU A 471 35.79 16.10 2.76
C GLU A 471 34.64 15.26 2.16
N ASN A 472 34.03 15.70 1.06
CA ASN A 472 33.01 14.95 0.32
C ASN A 472 33.56 13.67 -0.32
N PHE A 473 34.82 13.68 -0.74
CA PHE A 473 35.46 12.51 -1.38
C PHE A 473 35.95 11.49 -0.36
N GLU A 474 36.19 11.92 0.89
CA GLU A 474 36.64 11.05 1.97
C GLU A 474 35.62 9.96 2.34
N VAL A 475 34.33 10.14 2.02
CA VAL A 475 33.28 9.13 2.24
C VAL A 475 33.67 7.80 1.58
N GLY A 476 34.36 7.84 0.43
CA GLY A 476 34.85 6.65 -0.28
C GLY A 476 35.77 5.77 0.56
N GLN A 477 36.50 6.33 1.53
CA GLN A 477 37.36 5.57 2.43
C GLN A 477 36.56 4.70 3.40
N LEU A 478 35.37 5.15 3.80
CA LEU A 478 34.45 4.35 4.61
C LEU A 478 33.81 3.25 3.77
N LEU A 479 33.35 3.60 2.56
CA LEU A 479 32.74 2.64 1.63
C LEU A 479 33.69 1.48 1.34
N ALA A 480 34.95 1.77 0.96
CA ALA A 480 35.95 0.74 0.71
C ALA A 480 36.18 -0.17 1.92
N ARG A 481 36.30 0.41 3.12
CA ARG A 481 36.48 -0.38 4.36
C ARG A 481 35.27 -1.24 4.70
N VAL A 482 34.07 -0.74 4.47
CA VAL A 482 32.83 -1.52 4.65
C VAL A 482 32.74 -2.63 3.61
N ASP A 483 33.21 -2.39 2.39
CA ASP A 483 33.28 -3.42 1.36
C ASP A 483 34.25 -4.55 1.71
N ASP A 484 35.32 -4.26 2.44
CA ASP A 484 36.28 -5.22 2.98
C ASP A 484 35.75 -5.96 4.23
N LEU A 485 34.69 -5.47 4.88
CA LEU A 485 33.98 -6.22 5.92
C LEU A 485 33.13 -7.28 5.23
N GLY A 486 33.44 -8.56 5.44
CA GLY A 486 32.68 -9.68 4.88
C GLY A 486 31.18 -9.67 5.23
N GLU A 487 30.45 -10.68 4.75
CA GLU A 487 29.00 -10.76 4.90
C GLU A 487 28.51 -10.94 6.36
N PRO A 488 27.28 -10.47 6.71
CA PRO A 488 26.30 -9.81 5.83
C PRO A 488 26.56 -8.32 5.66
N LYS A 489 26.54 -7.83 4.41
CA LYS A 489 26.62 -6.39 4.10
C LYS A 489 25.28 -5.70 4.28
N LEU A 490 25.21 -4.80 5.26
CA LEU A 490 24.08 -3.91 5.45
C LEU A 490 24.16 -2.72 4.48
N PRO A 491 23.06 -2.31 3.82
CA PRO A 491 23.01 -1.06 3.07
C PRO A 491 23.45 0.14 3.92
N LEU A 492 24.36 0.94 3.37
CA LEU A 492 24.98 2.07 4.06
C LEU A 492 24.52 3.40 3.46
N ILE A 493 23.94 4.24 4.30
CA ILE A 493 23.61 5.64 4.04
C ILE A 493 24.75 6.47 4.64
N ALA A 494 25.65 7.01 3.80
CA ALA A 494 26.81 7.76 4.27
C ALA A 494 27.09 8.99 3.40
N TYR A 495 27.01 10.17 4.01
CA TYR A 495 27.32 11.43 3.36
C TYR A 495 27.57 12.55 4.38
N ASN A 496 28.13 13.65 3.90
CA ASN A 496 28.28 14.85 4.69
C ASN A 496 27.02 15.73 4.63
N THR A 497 26.59 16.26 5.75
CA THR A 497 25.43 17.17 5.87
C THR A 497 25.82 18.63 5.65
N GLY A 498 24.80 19.49 5.55
CA GLY A 498 24.96 20.93 5.33
C GLY A 498 25.33 21.31 3.89
N ARG A 499 25.37 22.62 3.61
CA ARG A 499 25.53 23.15 2.24
C ARG A 499 26.84 22.73 1.56
N LYS A 500 27.91 22.57 2.34
CA LYS A 500 29.23 22.10 1.86
C LYS A 500 29.27 20.59 1.62
N GLY A 501 28.34 19.84 2.23
CA GLY A 501 28.22 18.39 2.10
C GLY A 501 27.41 17.90 0.89
N ARG A 502 26.74 18.82 0.18
CA ARG A 502 25.79 18.52 -0.91
C ARG A 502 26.33 17.57 -1.97
N ASN A 503 27.61 17.66 -2.32
CA ASN A 503 28.21 16.76 -3.33
C ASN A 503 28.13 15.30 -2.88
N SER A 504 28.57 14.99 -1.66
CA SER A 504 28.46 13.62 -1.12
C SER A 504 27.01 13.19 -0.91
N SER A 505 26.10 14.11 -0.53
CA SER A 505 24.67 13.79 -0.41
C SER A 505 24.05 13.40 -1.76
N CYS A 506 24.37 14.13 -2.84
CA CYS A 506 23.89 13.79 -4.19
C CYS A 506 24.35 12.41 -4.64
N LEU A 507 25.58 12.04 -4.32
CA LEU A 507 26.21 10.77 -4.75
C LEU A 507 25.90 9.59 -3.83
N ASN A 508 25.29 9.82 -2.67
CA ASN A 508 24.84 8.73 -1.80
C ASN A 508 23.73 7.91 -2.49
N HIS A 509 23.85 6.58 -2.39
CA HIS A 509 23.03 5.66 -3.17
C HIS A 509 21.66 5.36 -2.56
N VAL A 510 21.51 5.38 -1.24
CA VAL A 510 20.29 4.87 -0.59
C VAL A 510 19.77 5.89 0.41
N LEU A 511 18.48 6.21 0.33
CA LEU A 511 17.71 6.98 1.31
C LEU A 511 18.42 8.26 1.79
N THR A 512 18.97 9.06 0.88
CA THR A 512 19.51 10.38 1.24
C THR A 512 18.35 11.26 1.76
N SER A 513 18.49 11.82 2.96
CA SER A 513 17.49 12.77 3.48
C SER A 513 17.51 14.06 2.65
N VAL A 514 16.34 14.52 2.21
CA VAL A 514 16.14 15.69 1.35
C VAL A 514 15.01 16.58 1.87
N LEU A 515 14.97 17.82 1.41
CA LEU A 515 13.93 18.81 1.72
C LEU A 515 12.66 18.55 0.89
N PRO A 516 11.47 18.91 1.42
CA PRO A 516 10.25 18.97 0.63
C PRO A 516 10.37 19.95 -0.55
N ALA A 517 9.69 19.64 -1.65
CA ALA A 517 9.61 20.55 -2.79
C ALA A 517 9.01 21.91 -2.37
N GLY A 518 9.57 23.01 -2.88
CA GLY A 518 9.09 24.36 -2.56
C GLY A 518 9.56 24.95 -1.23
N SER A 519 10.31 24.21 -0.40
CA SER A 519 10.90 24.76 0.82
C SER A 519 11.92 25.86 0.51
N THR A 520 11.69 27.07 1.00
CA THR A 520 12.58 28.24 0.87
C THR A 520 13.78 28.19 1.83
N ALA A 521 13.88 27.13 2.65
CA ALA A 521 14.98 26.90 3.59
C ALA A 521 16.35 26.80 2.90
N THR A 522 16.40 26.70 1.56
CA THR A 522 17.64 26.79 0.79
C THR A 522 18.34 28.15 0.93
N ASN A 523 17.62 29.22 1.32
CA ASN A 523 18.14 30.59 1.31
C ASN A 523 18.26 31.25 2.69
N ALA A 524 17.59 30.75 3.72
CA ALA A 524 17.70 31.32 5.07
C ALA A 524 19.05 30.92 5.70
N GLY A 525 19.93 31.90 5.91
CA GLY A 525 21.14 31.76 6.74
C GLY A 525 20.79 31.72 8.23
N HIS A 526 19.87 30.83 8.59
CA HIS A 526 19.38 30.68 9.94
C HIS A 526 20.04 29.45 10.56
N ASP A 527 21.07 29.71 11.36
CA ASP A 527 21.58 28.84 12.42
C ASP A 527 20.46 28.61 13.46
N ILE A 528 19.40 27.90 13.08
CA ILE A 528 18.30 27.53 13.99
C ILE A 528 18.45 26.05 14.31
N ASP A 529 18.79 25.81 15.58
CA ASP A 529 18.98 24.57 16.33
C ASP A 529 20.13 23.62 15.92
N GLU A 530 21.20 23.67 16.72
CA GLU A 530 22.37 22.77 16.72
C GLU A 530 22.04 21.28 16.97
N LEU A 531 20.76 20.94 17.23
CA LEU A 531 20.34 19.61 17.70
C LEU A 531 19.99 18.63 16.57
N TYR A 532 19.56 19.11 15.39
CA TYR A 532 19.28 18.25 14.23
C TYR A 532 19.66 18.90 12.88
N PRO A 533 20.64 18.36 12.13
CA PRO A 533 21.05 18.90 10.84
C PRO A 533 19.94 18.76 9.78
N GLN A 534 19.41 19.88 9.33
CA GLN A 534 18.43 19.89 8.24
C GLN A 534 19.09 19.52 6.89
N PRO A 535 18.38 18.78 6.01
CA PRO A 535 18.82 18.56 4.65
C PRO A 535 19.00 19.87 3.87
N SER A 536 19.80 19.85 2.81
CA SER A 536 20.13 21.07 2.02
C SER A 536 19.86 20.96 0.52
N LEU A 537 19.16 19.89 0.11
CA LEU A 537 18.81 19.59 -1.27
C LEU A 537 17.38 19.05 -1.31
N THR A 538 16.64 19.37 -2.37
CA THR A 538 15.41 18.63 -2.72
C THR A 538 15.75 17.36 -3.52
N ALA A 539 14.80 16.44 -3.66
CA ALA A 539 14.96 15.25 -4.50
C ALA A 539 15.27 15.60 -5.99
N SER A 540 14.63 16.64 -6.53
CA SER A 540 14.90 17.15 -7.89
C SER A 540 16.33 17.63 -8.02
N GLN A 541 16.80 18.47 -7.08
CA GLN A 541 18.17 19.00 -7.10
C GLN A 541 19.22 17.90 -6.96
N ALA A 542 18.97 16.90 -6.10
CA ALA A 542 19.86 15.74 -5.98
C ALA A 542 19.93 14.95 -7.30
N THR A 543 18.77 14.76 -7.96
CA THR A 543 18.70 14.10 -9.28
C THR A 543 19.41 14.90 -10.37
N GLU A 544 19.17 16.21 -10.46
CA GLU A 544 19.86 17.13 -11.37
C GLU A 544 21.38 17.11 -11.15
N GLY A 545 21.82 16.98 -9.89
CA GLY A 545 23.22 16.82 -9.52
C GLY A 545 23.86 15.58 -10.14
N LEU A 546 23.12 14.46 -10.23
CA LEU A 546 23.61 13.22 -10.87
C LEU A 546 23.85 13.40 -12.38
N TYR A 547 22.93 14.07 -13.07
CA TYR A 547 23.09 14.39 -14.50
C TYR A 547 24.22 15.41 -14.72
N SER A 548 24.29 16.44 -13.87
CA SER A 548 25.32 17.48 -13.94
C SER A 548 26.72 16.94 -13.62
N SER A 549 26.80 15.81 -12.90
CA SER A 549 28.04 15.12 -12.55
C SER A 549 28.35 13.94 -13.49
N PHE A 550 27.64 13.81 -14.61
CA PHE A 550 27.83 12.74 -15.61
C PHE A 550 27.69 11.32 -15.07
N VAL A 551 26.99 11.15 -13.94
CA VAL A 551 26.63 9.82 -13.41
C VAL A 551 25.52 9.20 -14.26
N TYR A 552 24.63 10.05 -14.78
CA TYR A 552 23.52 9.75 -15.68
C TYR A 552 23.53 10.64 -16.92
N ASP A 553 22.93 10.14 -18.00
CA ASP A 553 22.84 10.80 -19.30
C ASP A 553 21.38 11.17 -19.63
N PRO A 554 21.11 12.31 -20.28
CA PRO A 554 19.79 12.61 -20.83
C PRO A 554 19.38 11.57 -21.89
N MET A 555 18.17 11.00 -21.75
CA MET A 555 17.69 9.91 -22.60
C MET A 555 16.45 10.27 -23.41
N LYS A 556 16.14 9.45 -24.43
CA LYS A 556 15.07 9.65 -25.39
C LYS A 556 13.98 8.59 -25.22
N LEU A 557 12.76 9.02 -24.97
CA LEU A 557 11.57 8.18 -24.82
C LEU A 557 10.54 8.50 -25.90
N TYR A 558 9.74 7.49 -26.27
CA TYR A 558 8.76 7.63 -27.35
C TYR A 558 7.42 6.99 -27.03
N VAL A 559 6.35 7.50 -27.65
CA VAL A 559 5.14 6.72 -27.93
C VAL A 559 5.13 6.38 -29.42
N ILE A 560 4.92 5.11 -29.75
CA ILE A 560 5.04 4.58 -31.11
C ILE A 560 3.75 3.90 -31.55
N GLY A 561 3.28 4.21 -32.75
CA GLY A 561 2.09 3.61 -33.33
C GLY A 561 1.81 4.14 -34.73
N GLY A 562 0.74 3.67 -35.37
CA GLY A 562 0.33 4.18 -36.69
C GLY A 562 -0.03 5.66 -36.65
N HIS A 563 -0.80 6.06 -35.64
CA HIS A 563 -1.15 7.46 -35.37
C HIS A 563 -1.15 7.70 -33.85
N VAL A 564 -0.17 8.47 -33.36
CA VAL A 564 0.02 8.75 -31.93
C VAL A 564 0.20 10.23 -31.62
N SER A 565 0.12 11.11 -32.62
CA SER A 565 0.26 12.56 -32.43
C SER A 565 -0.78 13.16 -31.46
N TYR A 566 -1.95 12.52 -31.31
CA TYR A 566 -3.00 12.95 -30.38
C TYR A 566 -2.81 12.42 -28.94
N SER A 567 -1.81 11.55 -28.70
CA SER A 567 -1.61 10.94 -27.39
C SER A 567 -1.30 11.98 -26.32
N LEU A 568 -1.88 11.82 -25.13
CA LEU A 568 -1.55 12.66 -23.96
C LEU A 568 -0.33 12.14 -23.19
N SER A 569 0.23 10.97 -23.57
CA SER A 569 1.42 10.40 -22.95
C SER A 569 2.61 11.38 -22.93
N PRO A 570 2.94 12.11 -24.01
CA PRO A 570 4.02 13.10 -23.99
C PRO A 570 3.80 14.21 -22.95
N SER A 571 2.60 14.78 -22.84
CA SER A 571 2.32 15.84 -21.86
C SER A 571 2.51 15.33 -20.43
N MET A 572 1.96 14.16 -20.15
CA MET A 572 2.05 13.50 -18.85
C MET A 572 3.49 13.13 -18.47
N HIS A 573 4.23 12.45 -19.36
CA HIS A 573 5.59 11.99 -19.07
C HIS A 573 6.58 13.15 -18.97
N ASN A 574 6.56 14.12 -19.90
CA ASN A 574 7.48 15.25 -19.86
C ASN A 574 7.29 16.11 -18.61
N ALA A 575 6.04 16.32 -18.17
CA ALA A 575 5.78 17.06 -16.95
C ALA A 575 6.35 16.33 -15.72
N ALA A 576 6.16 15.01 -15.61
CA ALA A 576 6.72 14.21 -14.53
C ALA A 576 8.25 14.15 -14.54
N LEU A 577 8.86 13.99 -15.72
CA LEU A 577 10.32 13.99 -15.88
C LEU A 577 10.90 15.31 -15.36
N LYS A 578 10.31 16.44 -15.78
CA LYS A 578 10.71 17.78 -15.31
C LYS A 578 10.55 17.93 -13.80
N ALA A 579 9.42 17.50 -13.23
CA ALA A 579 9.15 17.60 -11.80
C ALA A 579 10.12 16.76 -10.94
N CYS A 580 10.66 15.67 -11.50
CA CYS A 580 11.65 14.82 -10.85
C CYS A 580 13.12 15.21 -11.14
N GLY A 581 13.38 16.32 -11.85
CA GLY A 581 14.74 16.74 -12.20
C GLY A 581 15.41 15.86 -13.25
N ILE A 582 14.63 15.14 -14.07
CA ILE A 582 15.12 14.21 -15.10
C ILE A 582 15.10 14.92 -16.47
N PRO A 583 16.23 15.08 -17.16
CA PRO A 583 16.34 15.83 -18.42
C PRO A 583 15.97 15.01 -19.67
N HIS A 584 15.31 13.87 -19.51
CA HIS A 584 14.82 13.07 -20.63
C HIS A 584 13.72 13.82 -21.38
N TYR A 585 13.47 13.42 -22.63
CA TYR A 585 12.26 13.85 -23.34
C TYR A 585 11.43 12.66 -23.82
N TYR A 586 10.12 12.88 -23.90
CA TYR A 586 9.15 11.93 -24.40
C TYR A 586 8.42 12.50 -25.62
N ARG A 587 8.47 11.82 -26.78
CA ARG A 587 7.89 12.32 -28.04
C ARG A 587 7.04 11.29 -28.79
N PRO A 588 6.03 11.73 -29.56
CA PRO A 588 5.36 10.84 -30.50
C PRO A 588 6.28 10.45 -31.66
N HIS A 589 6.16 9.21 -32.12
CA HIS A 589 6.82 8.70 -33.33
C HIS A 589 5.82 7.84 -34.10
N ASN A 590 5.28 8.41 -35.18
CA ASN A 590 4.36 7.69 -36.07
C ASN A 590 5.17 6.78 -37.00
N THR A 591 4.69 5.55 -37.18
CA THR A 591 5.29 4.63 -38.15
C THR A 591 4.24 3.68 -38.71
N GLU A 592 4.41 3.30 -39.97
CA GLU A 592 3.58 2.30 -40.66
C GLU A 592 4.11 0.88 -40.46
N SER A 593 5.36 0.71 -40.02
CA SER A 593 5.99 -0.60 -39.84
C SER A 593 6.93 -0.64 -38.65
N ILE A 594 6.95 -1.77 -37.97
CA ILE A 594 7.84 -2.02 -36.84
C ILE A 594 9.33 -2.03 -37.22
N ARG A 595 9.65 -2.19 -38.50
CA ARG A 595 11.02 -2.16 -39.01
C ARG A 595 11.70 -0.81 -38.78
N SER A 596 10.94 0.29 -38.74
CA SER A 596 11.48 1.63 -38.46
C SER A 596 12.08 1.75 -37.05
N LEU A 597 11.76 0.82 -36.15
CA LEU A 597 12.35 0.79 -34.81
C LEU A 597 13.84 0.46 -34.81
N GLN A 598 14.37 -0.16 -35.88
CA GLN A 598 15.78 -0.52 -35.95
C GLN A 598 16.68 0.70 -35.76
N GLU A 599 16.34 1.84 -36.37
CA GLU A 599 17.10 3.09 -36.19
C GLU A 599 17.10 3.57 -34.73
N LEU A 600 15.96 3.48 -34.04
CA LEU A 600 15.86 3.82 -32.62
C LEU A 600 16.69 2.87 -31.73
N VAL A 601 16.76 1.59 -32.09
CA VAL A 601 17.54 0.58 -31.36
C VAL A 601 19.05 0.79 -31.54
N MET A 602 19.47 1.43 -32.63
CA MET A 602 20.88 1.81 -32.85
C MET A 602 21.27 3.10 -32.12
N ASP A 603 20.31 3.89 -31.65
CA ASP A 603 20.56 5.11 -30.88
C ASP A 603 20.97 4.77 -29.43
N PRO A 604 22.20 5.10 -29.00
CA PRO A 604 22.65 4.80 -27.64
C PRO A 604 21.86 5.53 -26.55
N TYR A 605 21.09 6.57 -26.91
CA TYR A 605 20.26 7.35 -26.00
C TYR A 605 18.79 6.90 -25.96
N PHE A 606 18.38 5.92 -26.77
CA PHE A 606 17.02 5.38 -26.71
C PHE A 606 16.79 4.68 -25.37
N ALA A 607 15.86 5.19 -24.55
CA ALA A 607 15.53 4.66 -23.21
C ALA A 607 14.26 3.81 -23.17
N GLY A 608 13.51 3.74 -24.28
CA GLY A 608 12.32 2.91 -24.40
C GLY A 608 11.17 3.60 -25.10
N ALA A 609 10.10 2.82 -25.30
CA ALA A 609 8.91 3.30 -25.98
C ALA A 609 7.63 2.67 -25.44
N SER A 610 6.58 3.48 -25.34
CA SER A 610 5.21 2.98 -25.22
C SER A 610 4.71 2.58 -26.62
N ILE A 611 4.18 1.38 -26.76
CA ILE A 611 3.71 0.82 -28.03
C ILE A 611 2.18 0.90 -28.08
N SER A 612 1.66 1.59 -29.09
CA SER A 612 0.24 1.76 -29.36
C SER A 612 -0.22 0.86 -30.52
N LEU A 613 -1.49 0.98 -30.90
CA LEU A 613 -2.05 0.30 -32.06
C LEU A 613 -1.29 0.69 -33.35
N PRO A 614 -1.13 -0.23 -34.31
CA PRO A 614 -1.55 -1.65 -34.29
C PRO A 614 -0.49 -2.63 -33.74
N PHE A 615 0.66 -2.16 -33.24
CA PHE A 615 1.88 -2.96 -33.11
C PHE A 615 2.02 -3.80 -31.84
N LYS A 616 1.08 -3.74 -30.88
CA LYS A 616 1.22 -4.40 -29.56
C LYS A 616 1.46 -5.92 -29.62
N VAL A 617 1.03 -6.60 -30.67
CA VAL A 617 1.29 -8.04 -30.86
C VAL A 617 2.54 -8.25 -31.72
N GLU A 618 2.69 -7.49 -32.79
CA GLU A 618 3.80 -7.60 -33.74
C GLU A 618 5.16 -7.32 -33.10
N ILE A 619 5.22 -6.39 -32.14
CA ILE A 619 6.46 -5.98 -31.45
C ILE A 619 7.16 -7.14 -30.73
N ILE A 620 6.43 -8.19 -30.36
CA ILE A 620 7.01 -9.37 -29.72
C ILE A 620 8.12 -9.98 -30.59
N SER A 621 7.99 -9.93 -31.91
CA SER A 621 8.96 -10.51 -32.85
C SER A 621 10.36 -9.90 -32.78
N ILE A 622 10.48 -8.66 -32.28
CA ILE A 622 11.77 -7.97 -32.13
C ILE A 622 12.29 -7.95 -30.69
N THR A 623 11.47 -8.40 -29.73
CA THR A 623 11.89 -8.50 -28.32
C THR A 623 12.76 -9.74 -28.10
N HIS A 624 13.81 -9.59 -27.29
CA HIS A 624 14.71 -10.68 -26.91
C HIS A 624 14.22 -11.40 -25.65
N SER A 625 13.51 -10.67 -24.78
CA SER A 625 12.87 -11.24 -23.59
C SER A 625 11.53 -10.56 -23.36
N LEU A 626 10.62 -11.29 -22.71
CA LEU A 626 9.32 -10.80 -22.30
C LEU A 626 9.18 -10.96 -20.80
N SER A 627 8.56 -9.97 -20.17
CA SER A 627 8.06 -10.13 -18.81
C SER A 627 7.11 -11.31 -18.73
N ARG A 628 6.98 -11.88 -17.52
CA ARG A 628 5.97 -12.89 -17.23
C ARG A 628 4.55 -12.43 -17.61
N HIS A 629 4.26 -11.14 -17.43
CA HIS A 629 2.96 -10.55 -17.73
C HIS A 629 2.73 -10.42 -19.23
N ALA A 630 3.68 -9.85 -19.97
CA ALA A 630 3.61 -9.71 -21.42
C ALA A 630 3.55 -11.07 -22.12
N ARG A 631 4.30 -12.06 -21.63
CA ARG A 631 4.26 -13.45 -22.12
C ARG A 631 2.89 -14.08 -21.91
N ALA A 632 2.32 -13.95 -20.72
CA ALA A 632 0.98 -14.46 -20.40
C ALA A 632 -0.11 -13.80 -21.25
N ILE A 633 -0.03 -12.49 -21.46
CA ILE A 633 -0.98 -11.70 -22.26
C ILE A 633 -0.82 -12.01 -23.76
N GLY A 634 0.41 -12.23 -24.23
CA GLY A 634 0.75 -12.31 -25.65
C GLY A 634 0.62 -10.95 -26.35
N ALA A 635 0.94 -9.86 -25.65
CA ALA A 635 1.04 -8.50 -26.20
C ALA A 635 1.98 -7.64 -25.34
N VAL A 636 2.65 -6.68 -25.96
CA VAL A 636 3.60 -5.74 -25.34
C VAL A 636 3.15 -4.32 -25.65
N ASN A 637 3.04 -3.47 -24.63
CA ASN A 637 2.77 -2.04 -24.79
C ASN A 637 3.96 -1.18 -24.31
N THR A 638 5.02 -1.79 -23.79
CA THR A 638 6.16 -1.09 -23.18
C THR A 638 7.44 -1.81 -23.58
N LEU A 639 8.30 -1.13 -24.35
CA LEU A 639 9.57 -1.64 -24.84
C LEU A 639 10.72 -1.02 -24.05
N ILE A 640 11.60 -1.86 -23.49
CA ILE A 640 12.68 -1.46 -22.59
C ILE A 640 14.03 -1.95 -23.16
N PRO A 641 14.97 -1.03 -23.45
CA PRO A 641 16.30 -1.40 -23.93
C PRO A 641 17.20 -1.86 -22.79
N ILE A 642 17.82 -3.02 -22.90
CA ILE A 642 18.70 -3.61 -21.89
C ILE A 642 20.17 -3.41 -22.30
N ARG A 643 20.98 -2.82 -21.41
CA ARG A 643 22.41 -2.52 -21.67
C ARG A 643 23.37 -3.42 -20.92
N SER A 644 22.89 -4.06 -19.86
CA SER A 644 23.63 -5.04 -19.07
C SER A 644 22.87 -6.35 -19.07
N LEU A 645 23.56 -7.43 -19.40
CA LEU A 645 23.05 -8.79 -19.31
C LEU A 645 23.67 -9.45 -18.07
N ASN A 646 23.01 -10.47 -17.56
CA ASN A 646 23.62 -11.37 -16.57
C ASN A 646 24.86 -12.06 -17.18
N GLU A 647 25.69 -12.67 -16.33
CA GLU A 647 26.90 -13.40 -16.77
C GLU A 647 26.56 -14.54 -17.75
N ASP A 648 25.39 -15.15 -17.61
CA ASP A 648 24.84 -16.18 -18.50
C ASP A 648 24.22 -15.64 -19.80
N GLY A 649 24.27 -14.32 -20.03
CA GLY A 649 23.70 -13.66 -21.20
C GLY A 649 22.20 -13.39 -21.12
N THR A 650 21.51 -13.72 -20.03
CA THR A 650 20.07 -13.47 -19.88
C THR A 650 19.77 -12.01 -19.49
N VAL A 651 18.53 -11.58 -19.74
CA VAL A 651 18.06 -10.25 -19.31
C VAL A 651 17.87 -10.26 -17.78
N PRO A 652 18.42 -9.28 -17.04
CA PRO A 652 18.25 -9.21 -15.58
C PRO A 652 16.80 -9.00 -15.16
N GLU A 653 16.44 -9.55 -14.00
CA GLU A 653 15.14 -9.33 -13.33
C GLU A 653 15.28 -8.45 -12.07
N ASP A 654 14.16 -8.16 -11.41
CA ASP A 654 14.08 -7.38 -10.17
C ASP A 654 14.82 -6.01 -10.24
N ALA A 655 15.51 -5.61 -9.16
CA ALA A 655 16.26 -4.35 -9.10
C ALA A 655 17.32 -4.23 -10.21
N ARG A 656 17.86 -5.36 -10.68
CA ARG A 656 18.91 -5.37 -11.71
C ARG A 656 18.37 -4.96 -13.09
N LEU A 657 17.08 -5.17 -13.37
CA LEU A 657 16.44 -4.69 -14.61
C LEU A 657 16.56 -3.16 -14.76
N PHE A 658 16.56 -2.44 -13.63
CA PHE A 658 16.63 -0.98 -13.58
C PHE A 658 18.07 -0.45 -13.61
N GLN A 659 19.07 -1.33 -13.67
CA GLN A 659 20.44 -0.90 -13.89
C GLN A 659 20.55 -0.24 -15.27
N CYS A 660 21.32 0.83 -15.33
CA CYS A 660 21.61 1.59 -16.55
C CYS A 660 20.40 2.22 -17.26
N ARG A 661 19.22 2.35 -16.64
CA ARG A 661 18.06 3.04 -17.26
C ARG A 661 18.41 4.46 -17.74
N ASN A 662 19.20 5.17 -16.94
CA ASN A 662 19.60 6.56 -17.18
C ASN A 662 21.06 6.67 -17.66
N ARG A 663 21.60 5.65 -18.35
CA ARG A 663 22.95 5.70 -18.93
C ARG A 663 22.88 5.38 -20.42
N ALA A 664 23.57 6.19 -21.23
CA ALA A 664 23.70 5.96 -22.65
C ALA A 664 24.68 4.80 -22.92
N GLY A 665 24.47 4.11 -24.04
CA GLY A 665 25.35 3.03 -24.45
C GLY A 665 24.66 2.05 -25.39
N PRO A 666 25.39 1.03 -25.89
CA PRO A 666 24.81 0.07 -26.82
C PRO A 666 23.66 -0.72 -26.18
N ILE A 667 22.62 -0.99 -26.97
CA ILE A 667 21.51 -1.89 -26.59
C ILE A 667 21.97 -3.32 -26.83
N LYS A 668 21.94 -4.16 -25.79
CA LYS A 668 22.28 -5.59 -25.87
C LYS A 668 21.06 -6.49 -26.07
N ALA A 669 19.90 -6.07 -25.56
CA ALA A 669 18.64 -6.80 -25.70
C ALA A 669 17.45 -5.85 -25.60
N LEU A 670 16.30 -6.28 -26.11
CA LEU A 670 15.02 -5.59 -25.93
C LEU A 670 14.10 -6.43 -25.04
N TYR A 671 13.60 -5.82 -23.99
CA TYR A 671 12.66 -6.42 -23.06
C TYR A 671 11.25 -5.86 -23.28
N GLY A 672 10.28 -6.75 -23.49
CA GLY A 672 8.87 -6.40 -23.67
C GLY A 672 8.06 -6.56 -22.39
N GLU A 673 7.33 -5.52 -22.02
CA GLU A 673 6.39 -5.49 -20.90
C GLU A 673 4.99 -5.05 -21.37
N ASN A 674 3.97 -5.40 -20.59
CA ASN A 674 2.61 -4.95 -20.76
C ASN A 674 2.14 -4.25 -19.47
N THR A 675 1.86 -2.96 -19.55
CA THR A 675 1.27 -2.16 -18.46
C THR A 675 -0.21 -1.85 -18.67
N ASP A 676 -0.81 -2.26 -19.79
CA ASP A 676 -2.25 -2.05 -20.04
C ASP A 676 -3.07 -2.78 -18.97
N TRP A 677 -2.69 -4.00 -18.60
CA TRP A 677 -3.41 -4.78 -17.58
C TRP A 677 -3.39 -4.11 -16.21
N ILE A 678 -2.34 -3.33 -15.91
CA ILE A 678 -2.22 -2.55 -14.67
C ILE A 678 -3.32 -1.49 -14.66
N GLY A 679 -3.45 -0.74 -15.75
CA GLY A 679 -4.48 0.29 -15.88
C GLY A 679 -5.89 -0.27 -15.86
N ILE A 680 -6.13 -1.38 -16.57
CA ILE A 680 -7.44 -2.04 -16.58
C ILE A 680 -7.80 -2.56 -15.18
N ARG A 681 -6.85 -3.23 -14.50
CA ARG A 681 -7.05 -3.73 -13.14
C ARG A 681 -7.34 -2.59 -12.16
N ALA A 682 -6.64 -1.46 -12.27
CA ALA A 682 -6.84 -0.29 -11.42
C ALA A 682 -8.24 0.34 -11.65
N CYS A 683 -8.64 0.55 -12.90
CA CYS A 683 -9.97 1.04 -13.27
C CYS A 683 -11.08 0.13 -12.73
N ILE A 684 -10.96 -1.19 -12.92
CA ILE A 684 -11.92 -2.15 -12.38
C ILE A 684 -11.98 -2.03 -10.86
N ARG A 685 -10.85 -2.10 -10.14
CA ARG A 685 -10.84 -2.04 -8.66
C ARG A 685 -11.42 -0.74 -8.11
N ARG A 686 -11.20 0.39 -8.79
CA ARG A 686 -11.72 1.71 -8.40
C ARG A 686 -13.22 1.82 -8.68
N GLY A 687 -13.70 1.25 -9.79
CA GLY A 687 -15.11 1.35 -10.19
C GLY A 687 -16.00 0.28 -9.55
N LEU A 688 -15.42 -0.83 -9.07
CA LEU A 688 -16.17 -1.93 -8.50
C LEU A 688 -16.56 -1.66 -7.04
N SER A 689 -17.86 -1.67 -6.77
CA SER A 689 -18.38 -1.54 -5.41
C SER A 689 -17.93 -2.70 -4.51
N PRO A 690 -17.80 -2.51 -3.18
CA PRO A 690 -17.56 -3.62 -2.25
C PRO A 690 -18.59 -4.75 -2.33
N ALA A 691 -19.84 -4.44 -2.73
CA ALA A 691 -20.89 -5.45 -2.94
C ALA A 691 -20.58 -6.38 -4.12
N ASN A 692 -19.80 -5.90 -5.10
CA ASN A 692 -19.36 -6.63 -6.27
C ASN A 692 -17.94 -7.20 -6.09
N ALA A 693 -17.44 -7.34 -4.85
CA ALA A 693 -16.15 -8.00 -4.57
C ALA A 693 -16.05 -9.34 -5.31
N VAL A 694 -14.87 -9.60 -5.89
CA VAL A 694 -14.67 -10.75 -6.79
C VAL A 694 -14.76 -12.05 -6.02
N ARG A 695 -15.57 -12.98 -6.54
CA ARG A 695 -15.80 -14.34 -6.02
C ARG A 695 -15.68 -15.33 -7.18
N SER A 696 -15.63 -16.62 -6.85
CA SER A 696 -15.55 -17.70 -7.86
C SER A 696 -16.72 -17.72 -8.86
N ASN A 697 -17.88 -17.16 -8.51
CA ASN A 697 -19.05 -17.07 -9.40
C ASN A 697 -19.23 -15.69 -10.06
N THR A 698 -18.26 -14.79 -9.92
CA THR A 698 -18.28 -13.48 -10.57
C THR A 698 -18.02 -13.64 -12.07
N SER A 699 -18.79 -12.91 -12.88
CA SER A 699 -18.65 -12.93 -14.34
C SER A 699 -18.14 -11.60 -14.89
N GLY A 700 -17.30 -11.66 -15.91
CA GLY A 700 -16.80 -10.52 -16.68
C GLY A 700 -17.15 -10.62 -18.17
N LEU A 701 -17.20 -9.48 -18.85
CA LEU A 701 -17.39 -9.38 -20.31
C LEU A 701 -16.26 -8.55 -20.93
N VAL A 702 -15.59 -9.10 -21.94
CA VAL A 702 -14.59 -8.40 -22.75
C VAL A 702 -15.08 -8.27 -24.19
N ILE A 703 -15.07 -7.05 -24.72
CA ILE A 703 -15.46 -6.75 -26.10
C ILE A 703 -14.20 -6.41 -26.90
N GLY A 704 -13.94 -7.16 -27.96
CA GLY A 704 -12.73 -7.11 -28.76
C GLY A 704 -11.82 -8.32 -28.57
N ALA A 705 -10.83 -8.47 -29.45
CA ALA A 705 -9.84 -9.56 -29.39
C ALA A 705 -8.39 -9.10 -29.68
N GLY A 706 -8.12 -7.79 -29.63
CA GLY A 706 -6.79 -7.21 -29.83
C GLY A 706 -5.90 -7.26 -28.58
N GLY A 707 -4.73 -6.59 -28.63
CA GLY A 707 -3.78 -6.55 -27.51
C GLY A 707 -4.39 -6.02 -26.20
N MET A 708 -5.25 -4.99 -26.28
CA MET A 708 -5.99 -4.47 -25.13
C MET A 708 -7.00 -5.49 -24.55
N ALA A 709 -7.71 -6.22 -25.42
CA ALA A 709 -8.65 -7.25 -24.97
C ALA A 709 -7.93 -8.41 -24.25
N ARG A 710 -6.75 -8.79 -24.75
CA ARG A 710 -5.87 -9.76 -24.07
C ARG A 710 -5.46 -9.27 -22.69
N ALA A 711 -5.04 -8.01 -22.58
CA ALA A 711 -4.70 -7.40 -21.29
C ALA A 711 -5.93 -7.32 -20.35
N ALA A 712 -7.14 -7.10 -20.87
CA ALA A 712 -8.37 -7.09 -20.10
C ALA A 712 -8.71 -8.47 -19.51
N VAL A 713 -8.62 -9.53 -20.32
CA VAL A 713 -8.80 -10.90 -19.83
C VAL A 713 -7.77 -11.22 -18.75
N TYR A 714 -6.49 -10.90 -18.99
CA TYR A 714 -5.45 -11.10 -17.99
C TYR A 714 -5.73 -10.32 -16.68
N ALA A 715 -6.15 -9.06 -16.76
CA ALA A 715 -6.52 -8.25 -15.60
C ALA A 715 -7.70 -8.86 -14.81
N MET A 716 -8.73 -9.38 -15.50
CA MET A 716 -9.86 -10.07 -14.86
C MET A 716 -9.42 -11.36 -14.15
N LEU A 717 -8.55 -12.15 -14.78
CA LEU A 717 -8.01 -13.36 -14.16
C LEU A 717 -7.15 -13.03 -12.92
N GLN A 718 -6.34 -11.96 -12.98
CA GLN A 718 -5.56 -11.45 -11.83
C GLN A 718 -6.44 -10.94 -10.67
N LEU A 719 -7.68 -10.54 -10.97
CA LEU A 719 -8.67 -10.18 -9.95
C LEU A 719 -9.43 -11.39 -9.40
N GLY A 720 -9.23 -12.58 -9.95
CA GLY A 720 -9.88 -13.82 -9.53
C GLY A 720 -11.19 -14.13 -10.26
N VAL A 721 -11.50 -13.46 -11.37
CA VAL A 721 -12.69 -13.76 -12.19
C VAL A 721 -12.52 -15.11 -12.86
N LYS A 722 -13.50 -16.00 -12.71
CA LYS A 722 -13.48 -17.35 -13.30
C LYS A 722 -14.39 -17.49 -14.51
N ASN A 723 -15.45 -16.68 -14.62
CA ASN A 723 -16.39 -16.72 -15.73
C ASN A 723 -16.17 -15.51 -16.65
N ILE A 724 -15.60 -15.72 -17.84
CA ILE A 724 -15.27 -14.62 -18.76
C ILE A 724 -15.96 -14.82 -20.11
N CYS A 725 -16.85 -13.88 -20.46
CA CYS A 725 -17.47 -13.81 -21.79
C CYS A 725 -16.64 -12.94 -22.73
N ILE A 726 -16.50 -13.36 -23.99
CA ILE A 726 -15.81 -12.62 -25.05
C ILE A 726 -16.79 -12.34 -26.18
N LEU A 727 -16.88 -11.08 -26.62
CA LEU A 727 -17.57 -10.67 -27.84
C LEU A 727 -16.56 -10.04 -28.78
N ASN A 728 -16.47 -10.50 -30.03
CA ASN A 728 -15.63 -9.85 -31.04
C ASN A 728 -16.30 -9.89 -32.42
N ARG A 729 -16.07 -8.85 -33.23
CA ARG A 729 -16.62 -8.75 -34.59
C ARG A 729 -16.29 -9.96 -35.47
N THR A 730 -15.07 -10.47 -35.36
CA THR A 730 -14.60 -11.65 -36.10
C THR A 730 -14.47 -12.82 -35.15
N LEU A 731 -15.33 -13.84 -35.30
CA LEU A 731 -15.40 -15.01 -34.41
C LEU A 731 -14.04 -15.70 -34.24
N ALA A 732 -13.33 -15.95 -35.35
CA ALA A 732 -12.01 -16.60 -35.33
C ALA A 732 -10.98 -15.90 -34.44
N ASN A 733 -11.08 -14.57 -34.27
CA ASN A 733 -10.16 -13.84 -33.38
C ASN A 733 -10.53 -14.05 -31.90
N ALA A 734 -11.82 -14.16 -31.55
CA ALA A 734 -12.25 -14.52 -30.21
C ALA A 734 -11.82 -15.97 -29.86
N GLU A 735 -11.99 -16.90 -30.80
CA GLU A 735 -11.55 -18.30 -30.64
C GLU A 735 -10.05 -18.40 -30.40
N LYS A 736 -9.23 -17.66 -31.17
CA LYS A 736 -7.77 -17.57 -30.94
C LYS A 736 -7.42 -17.02 -29.56
N LEU A 737 -8.13 -16.00 -29.09
CA LEU A 737 -7.92 -15.40 -27.78
C LEU A 737 -8.27 -16.40 -26.67
N VAL A 738 -9.42 -17.06 -26.74
CA VAL A 738 -9.84 -18.08 -25.77
C VAL A 738 -8.85 -19.25 -25.77
N ALA A 739 -8.51 -19.79 -26.94
CA ALA A 739 -7.55 -20.89 -27.07
C ALA A 739 -6.16 -20.54 -26.50
N HIS A 740 -5.74 -19.27 -26.55
CA HIS A 740 -4.51 -18.79 -25.92
C HIS A 740 -4.59 -18.90 -24.40
N PHE A 741 -5.63 -18.35 -23.77
CA PHE A 741 -5.78 -18.36 -22.31
C PHE A 741 -6.15 -19.74 -21.76
N THR A 742 -6.93 -20.56 -22.47
CA THR A 742 -7.17 -21.96 -22.09
C THR A 742 -5.87 -22.74 -22.02
N ARG A 743 -5.01 -22.63 -23.05
CA ARG A 743 -3.68 -23.26 -23.04
C ARG A 743 -2.81 -22.73 -21.90
N LEU A 744 -2.84 -21.42 -21.64
CA LEU A 744 -2.09 -20.82 -20.54
C LEU A 744 -2.49 -21.41 -19.19
N LEU A 745 -3.80 -21.57 -18.93
CA LEU A 745 -4.31 -22.09 -17.67
C LEU A 745 -4.02 -23.59 -17.49
N THR A 746 -3.96 -24.37 -18.57
CA THR A 746 -3.61 -25.81 -18.49
C THR A 746 -2.15 -26.09 -18.15
N ARG A 747 -1.24 -25.14 -18.38
CA ARG A 747 0.21 -25.39 -18.23
C ARG A 747 0.71 -25.35 -16.79
N ASN A 748 -0.10 -24.88 -15.82
CA ASN A 748 0.26 -24.71 -14.40
C ASN A 748 1.62 -24.00 -14.15
N ASP A 749 2.19 -23.34 -15.16
CA ASP A 749 3.52 -22.74 -15.17
C ASP A 749 3.52 -21.27 -14.71
N LEU A 750 2.34 -20.73 -14.38
CA LEU A 750 2.17 -19.39 -13.85
C LEU A 750 1.58 -19.42 -12.43
N PRO A 751 2.38 -19.14 -11.38
CA PRO A 751 1.96 -19.19 -9.98
C PRO A 751 0.99 -18.06 -9.56
N PHE A 752 0.60 -17.17 -10.49
CA PHE A 752 -0.15 -15.94 -10.21
C PHE A 752 -1.67 -16.11 -10.16
N PHE A 753 -2.20 -17.23 -10.63
CA PHE A 753 -3.61 -17.52 -10.45
C PHE A 753 -3.74 -18.26 -9.13
N SER A 754 -4.35 -17.62 -8.13
CA SER A 754 -4.64 -18.30 -6.87
C SER A 754 -5.30 -19.64 -7.19
N PRO A 755 -4.73 -20.76 -6.75
CA PRO A 755 -5.39 -22.05 -6.82
C PRO A 755 -6.53 -22.02 -5.80
N ASP A 756 -7.66 -21.39 -6.14
CA ASP A 756 -8.92 -21.96 -5.67
C ASP A 756 -9.04 -23.29 -6.44
N VAL A 757 -8.55 -24.35 -5.81
CA VAL A 757 -8.46 -25.72 -6.36
C VAL A 757 -9.85 -26.24 -6.79
N ASP A 758 -10.92 -25.62 -6.29
CA ASP A 758 -12.29 -26.10 -6.44
C ASP A 758 -13.07 -25.52 -7.65
N VAL A 759 -12.56 -24.48 -8.34
CA VAL A 759 -13.31 -23.85 -9.45
C VAL A 759 -12.42 -23.52 -10.66
N GLU A 760 -12.66 -24.23 -11.75
CA GLU A 760 -12.04 -24.02 -13.06
C GLU A 760 -12.51 -22.69 -13.69
N THR A 761 -11.61 -22.04 -14.43
CA THR A 761 -11.93 -20.83 -15.20
C THR A 761 -12.63 -21.22 -16.50
N CYS A 762 -13.80 -20.66 -16.76
CA CYS A 762 -14.60 -20.91 -17.95
C CYS A 762 -14.65 -19.69 -18.87
N PHE A 763 -14.46 -19.92 -20.18
CA PHE A 763 -14.63 -18.91 -21.22
C PHE A 763 -15.88 -19.19 -22.05
N HIS A 764 -16.63 -18.15 -22.40
CA HIS A 764 -17.77 -18.25 -23.30
C HIS A 764 -17.66 -17.20 -24.43
N ILE A 765 -17.89 -17.60 -25.68
CA ILE A 765 -17.85 -16.69 -26.82
C ILE A 765 -19.28 -16.35 -27.24
N LEU A 766 -19.64 -15.08 -27.13
CA LEU A 766 -20.88 -14.53 -27.66
C LEU A 766 -20.68 -14.28 -29.16
N LYS A 767 -21.51 -14.89 -30.01
CA LYS A 767 -21.43 -14.79 -31.47
C LYS A 767 -22.06 -13.50 -31.96
N SER A 768 -23.10 -13.01 -31.28
CA SER A 768 -23.82 -11.81 -31.65
C SER A 768 -24.32 -11.01 -30.44
N ARG A 769 -24.78 -9.78 -30.69
CA ARG A 769 -25.47 -8.94 -29.68
C ARG A 769 -26.86 -9.46 -29.32
N GLY A 770 -27.43 -10.36 -30.11
CA GLY A 770 -28.72 -11.01 -29.85
C GLY A 770 -28.61 -12.22 -28.93
N ASP A 771 -27.40 -12.72 -28.68
CA ASP A 771 -27.20 -13.91 -27.87
C ASP A 771 -27.62 -13.65 -26.41
N SER A 772 -28.29 -14.63 -25.81
CA SER A 772 -28.62 -14.63 -24.39
C SER A 772 -27.34 -14.73 -23.55
N TRP A 773 -27.40 -14.16 -22.33
CA TRP A 773 -26.33 -14.38 -21.36
C TRP A 773 -26.26 -15.88 -20.99
N PRO A 774 -25.06 -16.47 -20.79
CA PRO A 774 -24.92 -17.89 -20.49
C PRO A 774 -25.77 -18.34 -19.29
N GLU A 775 -26.48 -19.45 -19.46
CA GLU A 775 -27.33 -20.01 -18.41
C GLU A 775 -26.50 -20.46 -17.21
N GLY A 776 -27.00 -20.23 -15.99
CA GLY A 776 -26.30 -20.54 -14.74
C GLY A 776 -25.19 -19.56 -14.35
N TRP A 777 -24.80 -18.63 -15.24
CA TRP A 777 -23.80 -17.60 -14.91
C TRP A 777 -24.48 -16.37 -14.32
N ARG A 778 -23.85 -15.75 -13.32
CA ARG A 778 -24.27 -14.43 -12.86
C ARG A 778 -24.09 -13.40 -13.98
N GLN A 779 -24.95 -12.40 -14.01
CA GLN A 779 -24.81 -11.22 -14.86
C GLN A 779 -23.42 -10.58 -14.64
N PRO A 780 -22.80 -9.99 -15.68
CA PRO A 780 -21.47 -9.44 -15.54
C PRO A 780 -21.49 -8.20 -14.65
N THR A 781 -20.50 -8.08 -13.77
CA THR A 781 -20.28 -6.88 -12.95
C THR A 781 -19.03 -6.11 -13.38
N MET A 782 -18.28 -6.64 -14.35
CA MET A 782 -17.09 -6.05 -14.94
C MET A 782 -17.18 -6.18 -16.45
N ILE A 783 -17.29 -5.05 -17.15
CA ILE A 783 -17.37 -5.00 -18.60
C ILE A 783 -16.24 -4.14 -19.12
N VAL A 784 -15.48 -4.66 -20.09
CA VAL A 784 -14.33 -3.96 -20.68
C VAL A 784 -14.47 -3.93 -22.19
N SER A 785 -14.60 -2.72 -22.73
CA SER A 785 -14.65 -2.46 -24.17
C SER A 785 -13.27 -2.09 -24.68
N ALA A 786 -12.72 -2.99 -25.51
CA ALA A 786 -11.41 -2.87 -26.15
C ALA A 786 -11.49 -2.58 -27.65
N VAL A 787 -12.64 -2.09 -28.11
CA VAL A 787 -12.81 -1.65 -29.50
C VAL A 787 -12.30 -0.22 -29.66
N PRO A 788 -11.69 0.12 -30.80
CA PRO A 788 -11.31 1.50 -31.11
C PRO A 788 -12.55 2.39 -31.13
N SER A 789 -12.45 3.63 -30.61
CA SER A 789 -13.54 4.62 -30.66
C SER A 789 -13.42 5.66 -31.76
N HIS A 790 -12.41 5.52 -32.61
CA HIS A 790 -12.17 6.36 -33.79
C HIS A 790 -11.94 5.45 -35.00
N GLY A 791 -12.10 6.02 -36.18
CA GLY A 791 -11.81 5.28 -37.41
C GLY A 791 -10.34 4.86 -37.50
N ILE A 792 -10.09 3.65 -38.00
CA ILE A 792 -8.74 3.14 -38.29
C ILE A 792 -8.66 2.93 -39.80
N GLY A 793 -7.81 3.71 -40.48
CA GLY A 793 -7.80 3.78 -41.95
C GLY A 793 -9.19 4.13 -42.47
N ASP A 794 -9.72 3.33 -43.40
CA ASP A 794 -11.06 3.51 -43.99
C ASP A 794 -12.21 2.91 -43.16
N THR A 795 -11.93 2.31 -42.00
CA THR A 795 -12.99 1.74 -41.14
C THR A 795 -13.53 2.80 -40.19
N PRO A 796 -14.84 3.11 -40.18
CA PRO A 796 -15.42 4.11 -39.28
C PRO A 796 -15.38 3.66 -37.81
N ALA A 797 -15.54 4.62 -36.90
CA ALA A 797 -15.69 4.33 -35.48
C ALA A 797 -16.95 3.44 -35.25
N PRO A 798 -16.86 2.40 -34.41
CA PRO A 798 -18.00 1.54 -34.12
C PRO A 798 -19.06 2.29 -33.29
N ASP A 799 -20.30 2.33 -33.80
CA ASP A 799 -21.48 2.72 -33.05
C ASP A 799 -21.96 1.55 -32.17
N PHE A 800 -21.31 1.38 -31.01
CA PHE A 800 -21.49 0.21 -30.15
C PHE A 800 -22.17 0.56 -28.82
N THR A 801 -23.22 -0.20 -28.49
CA THR A 801 -23.90 -0.21 -27.18
C THR A 801 -24.10 -1.64 -26.69
N LEU A 802 -24.15 -1.82 -25.38
CA LEU A 802 -24.46 -3.09 -24.75
C LEU A 802 -25.96 -3.42 -24.88
N PRO A 803 -26.32 -4.66 -25.19
CA PRO A 803 -27.69 -5.13 -25.07
C PRO A 803 -28.21 -5.02 -23.63
N PRO A 804 -29.45 -4.53 -23.39
CA PRO A 804 -29.99 -4.33 -22.04
C PRO A 804 -29.98 -5.59 -21.17
N GLN A 805 -30.13 -6.78 -21.78
CA GLN A 805 -30.13 -8.06 -21.09
C GLN A 805 -28.78 -8.45 -20.47
N TRP A 806 -27.67 -7.86 -20.92
CA TRP A 806 -26.33 -8.04 -20.31
C TRP A 806 -26.06 -7.02 -19.20
N LEU A 807 -26.91 -6.00 -19.05
CA LEU A 807 -26.86 -5.00 -17.98
C LEU A 807 -27.81 -5.36 -16.83
N GLY A 808 -28.14 -6.64 -16.67
CA GLY A 808 -29.15 -7.14 -15.74
C GLY A 808 -28.70 -7.24 -14.28
N SER A 809 -27.46 -6.90 -13.94
CA SER A 809 -26.95 -6.98 -12.56
C SER A 809 -27.75 -6.06 -11.61
N PRO A 810 -28.31 -6.59 -10.49
CA PRO A 810 -29.09 -5.78 -9.55
C PRO A 810 -28.23 -4.82 -8.72
N THR A 811 -26.93 -5.05 -8.67
CA THR A 811 -25.93 -4.22 -7.96
C THR A 811 -25.11 -3.37 -8.93
N GLY A 812 -25.49 -3.34 -10.21
CA GLY A 812 -24.70 -2.72 -11.27
C GLY A 812 -23.33 -3.37 -11.44
N GLY A 813 -22.34 -2.57 -11.81
CA GLY A 813 -21.00 -3.03 -12.15
C GLY A 813 -20.11 -1.89 -12.61
N VAL A 814 -18.94 -2.21 -13.14
CA VAL A 814 -18.04 -1.25 -13.78
C VAL A 814 -17.99 -1.50 -15.29
N ILE A 815 -18.07 -0.43 -16.07
CA ILE A 815 -17.83 -0.42 -17.52
C ILE A 815 -16.57 0.40 -17.79
N VAL A 816 -15.59 -0.23 -18.40
CA VAL A 816 -14.32 0.41 -18.80
C VAL A 816 -14.28 0.48 -20.32
N GLU A 817 -14.06 1.67 -20.88
CA GLU A 817 -13.83 1.82 -22.33
C GLU A 817 -12.51 2.55 -22.62
N PHE A 818 -11.80 2.05 -23.63
CA PHE A 818 -10.47 2.55 -23.99
C PHE A 818 -10.55 3.67 -25.04
N THR A 819 -10.92 4.88 -24.61
CA THR A 819 -11.00 6.05 -25.49
C THR A 819 -10.16 7.21 -24.96
N GLN A 820 -9.02 7.50 -25.60
CA GLN A 820 -8.18 8.63 -25.20
C GLN A 820 -8.51 9.92 -25.97
N LYS A 821 -9.13 9.79 -27.14
CA LYS A 821 -9.41 10.91 -28.05
C LYS A 821 -10.79 11.54 -27.81
N VAL A 822 -11.77 10.73 -27.37
CA VAL A 822 -13.18 11.12 -27.29
C VAL A 822 -13.77 10.61 -25.98
N LEU A 823 -14.40 11.51 -25.21
CA LEU A 823 -15.10 11.19 -23.97
C LEU A 823 -16.60 10.88 -24.17
N HIS A 824 -17.11 11.08 -25.38
CA HIS A 824 -18.48 10.75 -25.76
C HIS A 824 -18.49 9.63 -26.78
N THR A 825 -18.84 8.43 -26.32
CA THR A 825 -19.14 7.31 -27.20
C THR A 825 -20.53 6.79 -26.87
N PRO A 826 -21.18 6.09 -27.82
CA PRO A 826 -22.47 5.47 -27.56
C PRO A 826 -22.47 4.55 -26.32
N LEU A 827 -21.36 3.85 -26.04
CA LEU A 827 -21.21 3.01 -24.86
C LEU A 827 -21.06 3.81 -23.57
N LEU A 828 -20.22 4.86 -23.57
CA LEU A 828 -20.05 5.72 -22.39
C LEU A 828 -21.37 6.42 -22.06
N ASP A 829 -22.07 6.97 -23.06
CA ASP A 829 -23.37 7.62 -22.90
C ASP A 829 -24.44 6.64 -22.39
N GLN A 830 -24.41 5.39 -22.82
CA GLN A 830 -25.26 4.34 -22.24
C GLN A 830 -24.90 4.08 -20.77
N SER A 831 -23.61 3.92 -20.45
CA SER A 831 -23.15 3.69 -19.09
C SER A 831 -23.59 4.80 -18.13
N HIS A 832 -23.48 6.07 -18.56
CA HIS A 832 -23.94 7.22 -17.78
C HIS A 832 -25.46 7.18 -17.51
N ARG A 833 -26.27 6.79 -18.51
CA ARG A 833 -27.72 6.60 -18.32
C ARG A 833 -28.04 5.49 -17.31
N GLU A 834 -27.23 4.44 -17.27
CA GLU A 834 -27.40 3.27 -16.39
C GLU A 834 -26.81 3.49 -14.97
N ALA A 835 -26.18 4.64 -14.70
CA ALA A 835 -25.58 4.93 -13.40
C ALA A 835 -26.55 4.86 -12.22
N HIS A 836 -27.84 5.16 -12.45
CA HIS A 836 -28.89 5.04 -11.44
C HIS A 836 -29.12 3.59 -10.94
N ARG A 837 -28.68 2.59 -11.72
CA ARG A 837 -28.72 1.15 -11.37
C ARG A 837 -27.40 0.65 -10.77
N GLY A 838 -26.48 1.55 -10.47
CA GLY A 838 -25.19 1.24 -9.84
C GLY A 838 -24.06 0.93 -10.82
N TRP A 839 -24.22 1.23 -12.12
CA TRP A 839 -23.13 1.15 -13.09
C TRP A 839 -22.17 2.33 -12.94
N VAL A 840 -20.87 2.04 -12.96
CA VAL A 840 -19.79 3.03 -12.86
C VAL A 840 -19.01 3.03 -14.16
N THR A 841 -18.90 4.20 -14.79
CA THR A 841 -18.11 4.41 -16.00
C THR A 841 -16.65 4.70 -15.66
N MET A 842 -15.73 4.09 -16.40
CA MET A 842 -14.28 4.40 -16.40
C MET A 842 -13.83 4.62 -17.85
N ASP A 843 -13.24 5.78 -18.13
CA ASP A 843 -12.86 6.18 -19.49
C ASP A 843 -11.35 6.08 -19.76
N GLY A 844 -10.90 6.51 -20.94
CA GLY A 844 -9.48 6.48 -21.28
C GLY A 844 -8.62 7.47 -20.47
N LEU A 845 -9.19 8.52 -19.88
CA LEU A 845 -8.48 9.43 -18.97
C LEU A 845 -8.36 8.84 -17.55
N ASP A 846 -9.20 7.86 -17.21
CA ASP A 846 -9.02 7.04 -16.02
C ASP A 846 -7.88 6.05 -16.19
N LEU A 847 -7.80 5.40 -17.34
CA LEU A 847 -6.88 4.30 -17.64
C LEU A 847 -5.48 4.74 -18.07
N LEU A 848 -5.37 5.76 -18.92
CA LEU A 848 -4.08 6.19 -19.48
C LEU A 848 -3.05 6.54 -18.40
N PRO A 849 -3.40 7.30 -17.34
CA PRO A 849 -2.45 7.59 -16.26
C PRO A 849 -1.93 6.31 -15.58
N GLU A 850 -2.81 5.35 -15.28
CA GLU A 850 -2.44 4.13 -14.55
C GLU A 850 -1.39 3.29 -15.29
N GLN A 851 -1.59 3.04 -16.59
CA GLN A 851 -0.58 2.34 -17.40
C GLN A 851 0.70 3.18 -17.57
N GLY A 852 0.55 4.51 -17.61
CA GLY A 852 1.62 5.48 -17.77
C GLY A 852 2.51 5.60 -16.54
N PHE A 853 1.96 5.46 -15.34
CA PHE A 853 2.74 5.46 -14.10
C PHE A 853 3.69 4.27 -14.08
N ALA A 854 3.21 3.07 -14.44
CA ALA A 854 4.06 1.89 -14.53
C ALA A 854 5.13 2.04 -15.62
N GLN A 855 4.80 2.65 -16.76
CA GLN A 855 5.76 2.96 -17.81
C GLN A 855 6.84 3.95 -17.33
N PHE A 856 6.45 5.00 -16.61
CA PHE A 856 7.39 5.97 -16.05
C PHE A 856 8.38 5.29 -15.10
N GLU A 857 7.89 4.40 -14.22
CA GLU A 857 8.72 3.60 -13.33
C GLU A 857 9.73 2.73 -14.10
N LEU A 858 9.28 2.03 -15.16
CA LEU A 858 10.11 1.19 -16.02
C LEU A 858 11.17 1.98 -16.81
N PHE A 859 10.81 3.15 -17.32
CA PHE A 859 11.71 3.97 -18.14
C PHE A 859 12.78 4.67 -17.31
N THR A 860 12.47 5.06 -16.07
CA THR A 860 13.34 5.95 -15.28
C THR A 860 14.00 5.27 -14.08
N GLY A 861 13.42 4.16 -13.59
CA GLY A 861 13.78 3.60 -12.29
C GLY A 861 13.33 4.45 -11.10
N ARG A 862 12.48 5.47 -11.31
CA ARG A 862 11.93 6.37 -10.29
C ARG A 862 10.44 6.14 -10.11
N ARG A 863 9.94 6.34 -8.88
CA ARG A 863 8.49 6.28 -8.61
C ARG A 863 7.76 7.37 -9.39
N ALA A 864 6.64 6.99 -10.00
CA ALA A 864 5.80 7.94 -10.73
C ALA A 864 5.09 8.91 -9.77
N PRO A 865 5.15 10.24 -9.99
CA PRO A 865 4.33 11.20 -9.26
C PRO A 865 2.88 11.14 -9.77
N ARG A 866 2.10 10.19 -9.27
CA ARG A 866 0.83 9.72 -9.87
C ARG A 866 -0.23 10.81 -9.97
N ARG A 867 -0.48 11.52 -8.86
CA ARG A 867 -1.43 12.64 -8.81
C ARG A 867 -1.04 13.74 -9.80
N PHE A 868 0.24 14.10 -9.81
CA PHE A 868 0.78 15.09 -10.73
C PHE A 868 0.57 14.67 -12.19
N MET A 869 0.97 13.45 -12.55
CA MET A 869 0.80 12.90 -13.90
C MET A 869 -0.67 12.87 -14.35
N ARG A 870 -1.59 12.41 -13.50
CA ARG A 870 -3.03 12.39 -13.80
C ARG A 870 -3.59 13.81 -13.97
N ARG A 871 -3.17 14.76 -13.13
CA ARG A 871 -3.56 16.17 -13.27
C ARG A 871 -3.12 16.76 -14.60
N GLU A 872 -1.91 16.45 -15.04
CA GLU A 872 -1.40 16.93 -16.33
C GLU A 872 -2.13 16.30 -17.52
N VAL A 873 -2.59 15.04 -17.42
CA VAL A 873 -3.50 14.46 -18.41
C VAL A 873 -4.80 15.23 -18.50
N PHE A 874 -5.44 15.53 -17.37
CA PHE A 874 -6.69 16.30 -17.36
C PHE A 874 -6.51 17.73 -17.88
N ARG A 875 -5.38 18.38 -17.58
CA ARG A 875 -5.06 19.73 -18.07
C ARG A 875 -4.79 19.77 -19.57
N ALA A 876 -4.10 18.75 -20.08
CA ALA A 876 -3.70 18.67 -21.48
C ALA A 876 -4.82 18.18 -22.41
N TYR A 877 -5.88 17.57 -21.87
CA TYR A 877 -6.99 17.06 -22.68
C TYR A 877 -7.78 18.20 -23.36
N THR A 878 -7.98 18.05 -24.66
CA THR A 878 -8.79 18.93 -25.50
C THR A 878 -9.99 18.17 -26.08
N ASP A 879 -11.07 18.89 -26.40
CA ASP A 879 -12.18 18.32 -27.16
C ASP A 879 -11.79 17.98 -28.61
N GLU A 880 -12.72 17.42 -29.38
CA GLU A 880 -12.50 17.03 -30.78
C GLU A 880 -12.17 18.21 -31.71
N GLN A 881 -12.51 19.45 -31.29
CA GLN A 881 -12.18 20.68 -32.01
C GLN A 881 -10.85 21.30 -31.52
N GLY A 882 -10.13 20.64 -30.62
CA GLY A 882 -8.86 21.13 -30.05
C GLY A 882 -9.02 22.20 -28.98
N ARG A 883 -10.24 22.45 -28.49
CA ARG A 883 -10.50 23.43 -27.42
C ARG A 883 -10.28 22.79 -26.06
N SER A 884 -9.87 23.58 -25.06
CA SER A 884 -9.67 23.07 -23.71
C SER A 884 -10.99 22.57 -23.11
N ASN A 885 -10.99 21.35 -22.57
CA ASN A 885 -12.14 20.77 -21.87
C ASN A 885 -12.00 20.85 -20.33
N LEU A 886 -11.16 21.76 -19.85
CA LEU A 886 -10.79 21.85 -18.43
C LEU A 886 -11.98 22.24 -17.53
N ALA A 887 -12.96 22.97 -18.04
CA ALA A 887 -14.17 23.30 -17.30
C ALA A 887 -14.99 22.05 -16.94
N HIS A 888 -15.14 21.12 -17.88
CA HIS A 888 -15.84 19.86 -17.64
C HIS A 888 -15.05 18.92 -16.72
N LEU A 889 -13.73 18.86 -16.87
CA LEU A 889 -12.85 18.02 -16.04
C LEU A 889 -12.55 18.58 -14.65
N ARG A 890 -13.01 19.79 -14.32
CA ARG A 890 -12.76 20.46 -13.03
C ARG A 890 -13.18 19.61 -11.82
N PRO A 891 -14.35 18.94 -11.79
CA PRO A 891 -14.72 18.08 -10.67
C PRO A 891 -13.76 16.89 -10.48
N ARG A 892 -13.23 16.32 -11.57
CA ARG A 892 -12.23 15.23 -11.51
C ARG A 892 -10.87 15.73 -11.02
N LEU A 893 -10.50 16.95 -11.36
CA LEU A 893 -9.30 17.62 -10.85
C LEU A 893 -9.39 17.90 -9.35
N GLU A 894 -10.53 18.42 -8.89
CA GLU A 894 -10.77 18.73 -7.47
C GLU A 894 -10.81 17.48 -6.59
N ASN A 895 -11.26 16.34 -7.14
CA ASN A 895 -11.36 15.06 -6.43
C ASN A 895 -10.20 14.09 -6.72
N ILE A 896 -9.06 14.58 -7.23
CA ILE A 896 -7.94 13.70 -7.64
C ILE A 896 -7.39 12.83 -6.49
N VAL A 897 -7.46 13.32 -5.25
CA VAL A 897 -7.06 12.62 -4.02
C VAL A 897 -8.00 11.44 -3.69
N GLU A 898 -9.21 11.42 -4.26
CA GLU A 898 -10.09 10.24 -4.18
C GLU A 898 -9.64 9.13 -5.12
N HIS A 899 -9.02 9.49 -6.24
CA HIS A 899 -8.57 8.55 -7.26
C HIS A 899 -7.21 7.95 -6.92
N GLU A 900 -6.24 8.81 -6.63
CA GLU A 900 -4.87 8.40 -6.31
C GLU A 900 -4.62 8.49 -4.81
N PRO A 901 -3.99 7.46 -4.21
CA PRO A 901 -3.38 7.63 -2.92
C PRO A 901 -2.21 8.60 -3.02
#